data_AF-A0A850BAY7-F1
#
_entry.id   AF-A0A850BAY7-F1
#
_cell.length_a   1.000
_cell.length_b   1.000
_cell.length_c   1.000
_cell.angle_alpha   90.00
_cell.angle_beta   90.00
_cell.angle_gamma   90.00
#
_symmetry.space_group_name_H-M   'P 1'
#
loop_
_entity.id
_entity.type
_entity.pdbx_description
1 polymer ?
#
loop_
_entity_poly.entity_id
_entity_poly.type
_entity_poly.pdbx_seq_one_letter_code
_entity_poly.pdbx_strand_id
1 'polypeptide(L)'
;MPRELIIRLDSPSGSIKLPATLLAAGEGAASHRDPRKGPELLLTGDRSYLVALHTPLDVEAIRALHDGKNRLVHVIFRGRKPVRRRIAEVRGLDVPTETGGVALDLTSGRKGARPLWLRPDGTFGSSPDATAVKGGPETFSAAAEDEILAKHEALITAARWISSRRTTTFERLFPASAFHPDEPDRDERLSIAQATRLIEQLKGALNDAAVGGEAALHDPVGAAQIRSAVLTILSHLVATSLKDRGFSPVSEASAAVMFSIIDAEEGHESARAALRAHAITLLQLRGPALRPQDQARARVLLRGLLREAPPYDEMKGPWRFAMCSAHDFHEGEVEILEKKFKFRPIPLPEGTPEADGGRYHAFEAPFKTPHGDPIQVFARIASPSNENFEMGQAFFTGLLINRHAQLGSYDMRAASIEVQQVGYKFMMNSQCAGLTTRFAISRMFPDADIYSSWDSTYFRAPAGRVVESEGLDCFIAALEGMSRRATHAAIEAAMRKVQWHHSAAQFPGFSQFVGPANPLVVNRFNDVNQDGRADVYDGFLDFHLAEIAEDLHASLTPRDPGVTATQVGGEAAEGLNWAAGSLNRVAQYSDVWAGLPGGSELLYVFQSGGFFSPAEPPCDVPLVGLQQDLGFLPAVCRYQKVAGTTSGLQCEVLFNSRLSHAAKELKRLLCAADALWRAFDLGYMPKEGPMKTRLGQRAALLLTLAGLLEFPADQNFVDGLWSMALEALNLPDISRSVVRACITDEDHDASNYYGSKRGIMQLVGGAASPGGAVAKADPVAFERLASDDPTVGRAREIARGSVDK
;
A
#
# COMPACT_ATOMS: atom_id res chain seq x y z
N MET A 1 -50.99 -38.78 -3.77
CA MET A 1 -49.79 -38.01 -4.14
C MET A 1 -48.78 -38.09 -3.00
N PRO A 2 -47.46 -38.15 -3.25
CA PRO A 2 -46.47 -38.03 -2.18
C PRO A 2 -46.71 -36.70 -1.46
N ARG A 3 -46.92 -36.78 -0.14
CA ARG A 3 -47.24 -35.61 0.68
C ARG A 3 -45.98 -34.85 1.09
N GLU A 4 -44.84 -35.51 1.19
CA GLU A 4 -43.56 -34.88 1.55
C GLU A 4 -42.79 -34.43 0.32
N LEU A 5 -42.21 -33.24 0.42
CA LEU A 5 -41.39 -32.62 -0.60
C LEU A 5 -40.30 -31.74 0.04
N ILE A 6 -39.32 -31.34 -0.76
CA ILE A 6 -38.30 -30.38 -0.37
C ILE A 6 -38.41 -29.16 -1.27
N ILE A 7 -38.43 -27.98 -0.68
CA ILE A 7 -38.33 -26.70 -1.40
C ILE A 7 -36.88 -26.28 -1.33
N ARG A 8 -36.25 -26.19 -2.50
CA ARG A 8 -34.89 -25.69 -2.62
C ARG A 8 -34.92 -24.27 -3.15
N LEU A 9 -34.41 -23.34 -2.34
CA LEU A 9 -34.22 -21.94 -2.69
C LEU A 9 -32.73 -21.61 -2.69
N ASP A 10 -32.36 -20.56 -3.42
CA ASP A 10 -31.01 -20.04 -3.46
C ASP A 10 -30.92 -18.84 -2.52
N SER A 11 -29.99 -18.86 -1.57
CA SER A 11 -29.65 -17.77 -0.67
C SER A 11 -28.22 -17.28 -0.91
N PRO A 12 -27.83 -16.11 -0.35
CA PRO A 12 -26.45 -15.62 -0.43
C PRO A 12 -25.41 -16.58 0.15
N SER A 13 -25.77 -17.42 1.13
CA SER A 13 -24.87 -18.39 1.78
C SER A 13 -24.83 -19.75 1.07
N GLY A 14 -25.74 -20.01 0.13
CA GLY A 14 -25.82 -21.27 -0.60
C GLY A 14 -27.25 -21.72 -0.90
N SER A 15 -27.44 -23.01 -1.15
CA SER A 15 -28.77 -23.56 -1.44
C SER A 15 -29.43 -24.07 -0.17
N ILE A 16 -30.54 -23.44 0.25
CA ILE A 16 -31.32 -23.83 1.42
C ILE A 16 -32.36 -24.87 1.00
N LYS A 17 -32.45 -25.98 1.74
CA LYS A 17 -33.41 -27.06 1.51
C LYS A 17 -34.41 -27.11 2.65
N LEU A 18 -35.65 -26.74 2.36
CA LEU A 18 -36.72 -26.70 3.34
C LEU A 18 -37.64 -27.93 3.18
N PRO A 19 -37.70 -28.81 4.17
CA PRO A 19 -38.69 -29.89 4.16
C PRO A 19 -40.10 -29.31 4.32
N ALA A 20 -41.04 -29.82 3.53
CA ALA A 20 -42.41 -29.34 3.51
C ALA A 20 -43.41 -30.44 3.13
N THR A 21 -44.68 -30.17 3.41
CA THR A 21 -45.80 -31.05 3.10
C THR A 21 -46.76 -30.37 2.14
N LEU A 22 -47.10 -31.06 1.03
CA LEU A 22 -48.11 -30.62 0.09
C LEU A 22 -49.51 -30.69 0.72
N LEU A 23 -50.15 -29.54 0.88
CA LEU A 23 -51.50 -29.41 1.40
C LEU A 23 -52.54 -29.49 0.28
N ALA A 24 -52.35 -28.73 -0.80
CA ALA A 24 -53.26 -28.68 -1.95
C ALA A 24 -52.51 -28.45 -3.27
N ALA A 25 -53.12 -28.84 -4.39
CA ALA A 25 -52.55 -28.71 -5.73
C ALA A 25 -53.61 -28.41 -6.80
N GLY A 26 -53.25 -27.61 -7.81
CA GLY A 26 -54.15 -27.19 -8.88
C GLY A 26 -55.02 -26.00 -8.49
N GLU A 27 -56.21 -25.89 -9.08
CA GLU A 27 -57.13 -24.75 -8.89
C GLU A 27 -57.54 -24.55 -7.42
N GLY A 28 -57.61 -25.64 -6.64
CA GLY A 28 -57.92 -25.59 -5.21
C GLY A 28 -56.79 -25.09 -4.30
N ALA A 29 -55.57 -24.84 -4.81
CA ALA A 29 -54.42 -24.48 -3.95
C ALA A 29 -54.54 -23.07 -3.35
N ALA A 30 -55.06 -22.10 -4.11
CA ALA A 30 -55.18 -20.72 -3.65
C ALA A 30 -56.32 -20.52 -2.63
N SER A 31 -57.40 -21.30 -2.77
CA SER A 31 -58.59 -21.24 -1.94
C SER A 31 -58.57 -22.21 -0.75
N HIS A 32 -57.57 -23.09 -0.67
CA HIS A 32 -57.43 -24.01 0.45
C HIS A 32 -57.10 -23.24 1.74
N ARG A 33 -57.82 -23.56 2.81
CA ARG A 33 -57.52 -23.09 4.16
C ARG A 33 -57.32 -24.32 5.03
N ASP A 34 -56.08 -24.55 5.47
CA ASP A 34 -55.79 -25.57 6.49
C ASP A 34 -55.87 -24.89 7.87
N PRO A 35 -56.67 -25.40 8.82
CA PRO A 35 -56.75 -24.85 10.18
C PRO A 35 -55.50 -25.09 11.05
N ARG A 36 -54.44 -25.70 10.52
CA ARG A 36 -53.18 -25.91 11.24
C ARG A 36 -52.41 -24.60 11.41
N LYS A 37 -51.97 -24.30 12.64
CA LYS A 37 -51.08 -23.18 12.97
C LYS A 37 -49.65 -23.50 12.54
N GLY A 38 -49.31 -23.27 11.28
CA GLY A 38 -47.94 -23.44 10.78
C GLY A 38 -47.66 -22.57 9.56
N PRO A 39 -46.38 -22.31 9.24
CA PRO A 39 -45.99 -21.48 8.11
C PRO A 39 -46.29 -22.16 6.76
N GLU A 40 -46.92 -21.43 5.84
CA GLU A 40 -47.35 -21.94 4.54
C GLU A 40 -46.77 -21.11 3.38
N LEU A 41 -46.55 -21.76 2.24
CA LEU A 41 -46.18 -21.10 0.98
C LEU A 41 -47.19 -21.42 -0.12
N LEU A 42 -47.65 -20.38 -0.82
CA LEU A 42 -48.35 -20.54 -2.08
C LEU A 42 -47.33 -20.48 -3.23
N LEU A 43 -47.20 -21.58 -3.96
CA LEU A 43 -46.30 -21.73 -5.08
C LEU A 43 -47.08 -21.76 -6.39
N THR A 44 -46.82 -20.85 -7.32
CA THR A 44 -47.54 -20.74 -8.61
C THR A 44 -46.69 -21.18 -9.80
N GLY A 45 -47.35 -21.57 -10.90
CA GLY A 45 -46.72 -22.06 -12.12
C GLY A 45 -47.73 -22.74 -13.05
N ASP A 46 -47.28 -23.68 -13.87
CA ASP A 46 -48.12 -24.59 -14.68
C ASP A 46 -49.15 -25.37 -13.84
N ARG A 47 -48.81 -25.65 -12.57
CA ARG A 47 -49.74 -26.18 -11.58
C ARG A 47 -49.40 -25.62 -10.20
N SER A 48 -50.31 -24.88 -9.59
CA SER A 48 -50.11 -24.26 -8.28
C SER A 48 -50.09 -25.30 -7.14
N TYR A 49 -49.31 -25.04 -6.10
CA TYR A 49 -49.19 -25.86 -4.89
C TYR A 49 -49.31 -24.98 -3.66
N LEU A 50 -50.06 -25.43 -2.66
CA LEU A 50 -50.00 -24.92 -1.30
C LEU A 50 -49.23 -25.92 -0.45
N VAL A 51 -48.20 -25.45 0.24
CA VAL A 51 -47.30 -26.31 1.02
C VAL A 51 -47.13 -25.77 2.44
N ALA A 52 -47.20 -26.65 3.43
CA ALA A 52 -46.85 -26.36 4.82
C ALA A 52 -45.36 -26.62 5.04
N LEU A 53 -44.62 -25.64 5.52
CA LEU A 53 -43.21 -25.80 5.88
C LEU A 53 -43.10 -26.52 7.23
N HIS A 54 -42.09 -27.36 7.36
CA HIS A 54 -41.78 -28.00 8.63
C HIS A 54 -41.03 -27.01 9.53
N THR A 55 -41.44 -26.93 10.80
CA THR A 55 -40.79 -26.09 11.82
C THR A 55 -39.92 -26.95 12.76
N PRO A 56 -38.85 -26.39 13.37
CA PRO A 56 -38.44 -24.98 13.32
C PRO A 56 -37.74 -24.58 12.01
N LEU A 57 -37.87 -23.30 11.62
CA LEU A 57 -37.11 -22.69 10.52
C LEU A 57 -36.10 -21.70 11.12
N ASP A 58 -34.89 -21.66 10.57
CA ASP A 58 -33.90 -20.65 10.95
C ASP A 58 -34.25 -19.26 10.38
N VAL A 59 -33.64 -18.21 10.96
CA VAL A 59 -33.90 -16.81 10.58
C VAL A 59 -33.50 -16.52 9.13
N GLU A 60 -32.45 -17.20 8.64
CA GLU A 60 -31.98 -17.03 7.27
C GLU A 60 -32.99 -17.57 6.25
N ALA A 61 -33.57 -18.73 6.50
CA ALA A 61 -34.63 -19.34 5.71
C ALA A 61 -35.89 -18.48 5.70
N ILE A 62 -36.26 -17.90 6.85
CA ILE A 62 -37.41 -16.99 6.95
C ILE A 62 -37.17 -15.75 6.08
N ARG A 63 -35.98 -15.13 6.18
CA ARG A 63 -35.60 -13.98 5.33
C ARG A 63 -35.57 -14.35 3.85
N ALA A 64 -34.92 -15.45 3.50
CA ALA A 64 -34.79 -15.91 2.11
C ALA A 64 -36.13 -16.28 1.47
N LEU A 65 -37.13 -16.73 2.24
CA LEU A 65 -38.49 -16.96 1.77
C LEU A 65 -39.24 -15.65 1.48
N HIS A 66 -39.08 -14.63 2.33
CA HIS A 66 -39.66 -13.30 2.12
C HIS A 66 -39.01 -12.58 0.94
N ASP A 67 -37.68 -12.54 0.87
CA ASP A 67 -36.91 -11.98 -0.25
C ASP A 67 -37.12 -12.78 -1.56
N GLY A 68 -37.45 -14.06 -1.40
CA GLY A 68 -37.78 -15.00 -2.46
C GLY A 68 -39.18 -14.82 -3.03
N LYS A 69 -40.00 -13.89 -2.53
CA LYS A 69 -41.33 -13.61 -3.10
C LYS A 69 -41.18 -13.21 -4.57
N ASN A 70 -42.03 -13.79 -5.40
CA ASN A 70 -41.97 -13.74 -6.86
C ASN A 70 -40.71 -14.35 -7.49
N ARG A 71 -39.82 -15.05 -6.78
CA ARG A 71 -38.68 -15.79 -7.37
C ARG A 71 -39.01 -17.26 -7.60
N LEU A 72 -38.25 -17.89 -8.51
CA LEU A 72 -38.36 -19.32 -8.81
C LEU A 72 -37.65 -20.16 -7.76
N VAL A 73 -38.29 -21.23 -7.33
CA VAL A 73 -37.76 -22.28 -6.44
C VAL A 73 -37.92 -23.65 -7.08
N HIS A 74 -37.11 -24.62 -6.64
CA HIS A 74 -37.27 -26.01 -7.03
C HIS A 74 -38.06 -26.79 -5.98
N VAL A 75 -39.17 -27.38 -6.39
CA VAL A 75 -39.98 -28.29 -5.58
C VAL A 75 -39.59 -29.72 -5.95
N ILE A 76 -39.06 -30.46 -4.97
CA ILE A 76 -38.50 -31.79 -5.16
C ILE A 76 -39.39 -32.81 -4.46
N PHE A 77 -40.06 -33.65 -5.25
CA PHE A 77 -40.79 -34.81 -4.73
C PHE A 77 -39.87 -36.03 -4.71
N ARG A 78 -39.94 -36.84 -3.66
CA ARG A 78 -39.13 -38.07 -3.54
C ARG A 78 -39.32 -38.97 -4.77
N GLY A 79 -38.22 -39.35 -5.41
CA GLY A 79 -38.21 -40.21 -6.59
C GLY A 79 -38.69 -39.57 -7.90
N ARG A 80 -38.86 -38.24 -7.97
CA ARG A 80 -39.29 -37.52 -9.18
C ARG A 80 -38.31 -36.43 -9.58
N LYS A 81 -38.37 -35.98 -10.84
CA LYS A 81 -37.61 -34.81 -11.30
C LYS A 81 -38.12 -33.53 -10.60
N PRO A 82 -37.23 -32.63 -10.15
CA PRO A 82 -37.62 -31.35 -9.57
C PRO A 82 -38.49 -30.52 -10.52
N VAL A 83 -39.47 -29.80 -9.98
CA VAL A 83 -40.31 -28.87 -10.74
C VAL A 83 -40.07 -27.44 -10.28
N ARG A 84 -40.07 -26.49 -11.22
CA ARG A 84 -39.88 -25.06 -10.94
C ARG A 84 -41.21 -24.40 -10.59
N ARG A 85 -41.27 -23.67 -9.48
CA ARG A 85 -42.45 -22.90 -9.08
C ARG A 85 -42.04 -21.52 -8.59
N ARG A 86 -42.95 -20.56 -8.62
CA ARG A 86 -42.72 -19.21 -8.10
C ARG A 86 -43.37 -19.06 -6.73
N ILE A 87 -42.67 -18.46 -5.77
CA ILE A 87 -43.29 -18.12 -4.47
C ILE A 87 -44.24 -16.95 -4.70
N ALA A 88 -45.55 -17.17 -4.60
CA ALA A 88 -46.55 -16.11 -4.75
C ALA A 88 -46.90 -15.49 -3.40
N GLU A 89 -46.97 -16.30 -2.34
CA GLU A 89 -47.37 -15.87 -1.02
C GLU A 89 -46.63 -16.66 0.06
N VAL A 90 -46.31 -15.99 1.17
CA VAL A 90 -45.73 -16.56 2.40
C VAL A 90 -46.72 -16.23 3.52
N ARG A 91 -47.23 -17.24 4.22
CA ARG A 91 -48.25 -17.10 5.29
C ARG A 91 -47.72 -17.65 6.60
N GLY A 92 -48.10 -17.03 7.72
CA GLY A 92 -47.75 -17.53 9.06
C GLY A 92 -46.25 -17.45 9.40
N LEU A 93 -45.48 -16.61 8.70
CA LEU A 93 -44.09 -16.27 8.99
C LEU A 93 -43.97 -14.75 9.11
N ASP A 94 -43.87 -14.25 10.33
CA ASP A 94 -43.46 -12.87 10.56
C ASP A 94 -41.95 -12.76 10.34
N VAL A 95 -41.51 -11.71 9.63
CA VAL A 95 -40.10 -11.36 9.57
C VAL A 95 -39.73 -10.90 10.99
N PRO A 96 -38.74 -11.52 11.65
CA PRO A 96 -38.25 -11.01 12.93
C PRO A 96 -37.85 -9.55 12.71
N THR A 97 -38.56 -8.63 13.36
CA THR A 97 -38.19 -7.22 13.38
C THR A 97 -36.83 -7.15 14.06
N GLU A 98 -35.83 -6.54 13.42
CA GLU A 98 -34.51 -6.37 14.02
C GLU A 98 -34.71 -5.70 15.38
N THR A 99 -34.42 -6.43 16.46
CA THR A 99 -34.30 -5.84 17.79
C THR A 99 -33.28 -4.73 17.71
N GLY A 100 -33.66 -3.51 18.10
CA GLY A 100 -32.78 -2.34 18.08
C GLY A 100 -31.42 -2.68 18.71
N GLY A 101 -30.35 -2.21 18.08
CA GLY A 101 -28.98 -2.62 18.41
C GLY A 101 -28.63 -2.35 19.87
N VAL A 102 -27.76 -3.17 20.45
CA VAL A 102 -27.04 -2.81 21.68
C VAL A 102 -25.87 -1.91 21.29
N ALA A 103 -25.49 -0.95 22.13
CA ALA A 103 -24.29 -0.16 21.91
C ALA A 103 -23.06 -1.09 21.91
N LEU A 104 -22.22 -1.00 20.88
CA LEU A 104 -21.01 -1.82 20.74
C LEU A 104 -19.77 -0.96 20.92
N ASP A 105 -18.92 -1.34 21.86
CA ASP A 105 -17.59 -0.75 22.03
C ASP A 105 -16.67 -1.26 20.91
N LEU A 106 -16.24 -0.33 20.04
CA LEU A 106 -15.35 -0.62 18.93
C LEU A 106 -13.87 -0.53 19.31
N THR A 107 -13.57 -0.08 20.53
CA THR A 107 -12.22 0.08 21.09
C THR A 107 -11.82 -1.02 22.07
N SER A 108 -12.73 -1.95 22.39
CA SER A 108 -12.47 -3.09 23.25
C SER A 108 -11.15 -3.81 22.87
N GLY A 109 -10.22 -3.90 23.84
CA GLY A 109 -8.89 -4.51 23.66
C GLY A 109 -7.77 -3.54 23.29
N ARG A 110 -8.05 -2.25 23.06
CA ARG A 110 -7.04 -1.22 22.74
C ARG A 110 -6.86 -0.25 23.91
N LYS A 111 -5.89 -0.54 24.79
CA LYS A 111 -5.64 0.27 25.99
C LYS A 111 -5.24 1.70 25.60
N GLY A 112 -6.00 2.70 26.05
CA GLY A 112 -5.71 4.11 25.81
C GLY A 112 -6.26 4.68 24.49
N ALA A 113 -6.99 3.88 23.70
CA ALA A 113 -7.68 4.39 22.52
C ALA A 113 -8.80 5.37 22.89
N ARG A 114 -9.01 6.39 22.05
CA ARG A 114 -10.15 7.30 22.21
C ARG A 114 -11.47 6.51 22.15
N PRO A 115 -12.46 6.78 23.02
CA PRO A 115 -13.72 6.04 23.04
C PRO A 115 -14.44 6.08 21.69
N LEU A 116 -14.88 4.92 21.22
CA LEU A 116 -15.67 4.78 19.99
C LEU A 116 -16.73 3.71 20.15
N TRP A 117 -17.99 4.11 19.94
CA TRP A 117 -19.16 3.27 20.06
C TRP A 117 -19.97 3.28 18.77
N LEU A 118 -20.42 2.10 18.34
CA LEU A 118 -21.57 1.98 17.43
C LEU A 118 -22.83 1.97 18.29
N ARG A 119 -23.62 3.04 18.21
CA ARG A 119 -24.84 3.20 19.00
C ARG A 119 -25.98 2.31 18.50
N PRO A 120 -27.00 2.05 19.34
CA PRO A 120 -28.21 1.30 18.97
C PRO A 120 -28.87 1.76 17.66
N ASP A 121 -28.84 3.07 17.41
CA ASP A 121 -29.47 3.69 16.25
C ASP A 121 -28.60 3.67 14.98
N GLY A 122 -27.39 3.12 15.06
CA GLY A 122 -26.46 2.97 13.94
C GLY A 122 -25.45 4.11 13.79
N THR A 123 -25.49 5.12 14.65
CA THR A 123 -24.53 6.24 14.61
C THR A 123 -23.25 5.93 15.38
N PHE A 124 -22.14 6.54 14.98
CA PHE A 124 -20.92 6.51 15.79
C PHE A 124 -20.96 7.59 16.87
N GLY A 125 -20.37 7.32 18.04
CA GLY A 125 -20.24 8.29 19.11
C GLY A 125 -19.12 7.94 20.09
N SER A 126 -18.74 8.90 20.93
CA SER A 126 -17.75 8.73 22.01
C SER A 126 -18.35 8.10 23.28
N SER A 127 -19.66 7.87 23.31
CA SER A 127 -20.40 7.29 24.44
C SER A 127 -21.49 6.33 23.94
N PRO A 128 -21.80 5.26 24.69
CA PRO A 128 -22.86 4.31 24.35
C PRO A 128 -24.26 4.92 24.31
N ASP A 129 -24.49 6.02 25.04
CA ASP A 129 -25.80 6.65 25.15
C ASP A 129 -26.05 7.64 24.00
N ALA A 130 -27.26 7.59 23.43
CA ALA A 130 -27.76 8.59 22.51
C ALA A 130 -28.45 9.70 23.31
N THR A 131 -27.89 10.91 23.33
CA THR A 131 -28.69 12.11 23.56
C THR A 131 -29.60 12.27 22.35
N ALA A 132 -30.79 11.67 22.41
CA ALA A 132 -31.79 11.84 21.37
C ALA A 132 -32.17 13.32 21.28
N VAL A 133 -31.68 14.02 20.25
CA VAL A 133 -32.19 15.35 19.90
C VAL A 133 -33.61 15.16 19.40
N LYS A 134 -34.58 15.32 20.31
CA LYS A 134 -36.00 15.41 19.99
C LYS A 134 -36.30 16.83 19.49
N GLY A 135 -36.35 16.98 18.17
CA GLY A 135 -37.11 17.96 17.38
C GLY A 135 -37.28 19.42 17.86
N GLY A 136 -36.84 20.36 17.03
CA GLY A 136 -37.25 21.78 17.06
C GLY A 136 -36.10 22.75 16.78
N PRO A 137 -36.33 23.91 16.12
CA PRO A 137 -35.28 24.90 15.87
C PRO A 137 -35.09 25.75 17.13
N GLU A 138 -34.21 25.33 18.04
CA GLU A 138 -33.92 26.13 19.25
C GLU A 138 -32.42 26.30 19.49
N THR A 139 -32.06 27.59 19.56
CA THR A 139 -30.88 28.26 20.13
C THR A 139 -29.64 27.43 20.45
N PHE A 140 -28.58 27.73 19.69
CA PHE A 140 -27.19 27.36 19.94
C PHE A 140 -26.76 27.74 21.37
N SER A 141 -26.49 26.73 22.19
CA SER A 141 -25.75 26.88 23.44
C SER A 141 -24.40 26.17 23.30
N ALA A 142 -23.41 26.49 24.12
CA ALA A 142 -22.09 25.85 24.09
C ALA A 142 -22.14 24.30 24.16
N ALA A 143 -23.20 23.72 24.73
CA ALA A 143 -23.43 22.27 24.75
C ALA A 143 -23.65 21.67 23.34
N ALA A 144 -24.15 22.45 22.38
CA ALA A 144 -24.33 22.00 21.00
C ALA A 144 -23.00 21.97 20.22
N GLU A 145 -22.10 22.94 20.48
CA GLU A 145 -20.76 22.97 19.87
C GLU A 145 -19.89 21.83 20.38
N ASP A 146 -19.88 21.58 21.70
CA ASP A 146 -19.18 20.45 22.30
C ASP A 146 -19.70 19.10 21.77
N GLU A 147 -21.02 18.99 21.54
CA GLU A 147 -21.63 17.78 20.98
C GLU A 147 -21.27 17.57 19.51
N ILE A 148 -21.22 18.63 18.70
CA ILE A 148 -20.75 18.59 17.31
C ILE A 148 -19.28 18.19 17.26
N LEU A 149 -18.44 18.79 18.09
CA LEU A 149 -17.01 18.45 18.18
C LEU A 149 -16.83 16.97 18.57
N ALA A 150 -17.55 16.49 19.59
CA ALA A 150 -17.51 15.09 20.00
C ALA A 150 -17.97 14.13 18.88
N LYS A 151 -18.96 14.53 18.05
CA LYS A 151 -19.38 13.77 16.86
C LYS A 151 -18.28 13.73 15.81
N HIS A 152 -17.63 14.85 15.52
CA HIS A 152 -16.51 14.91 14.57
C HIS A 152 -15.34 14.04 15.02
N GLU A 153 -14.96 14.11 16.30
CA GLU A 153 -13.92 13.26 16.86
C GLU A 153 -14.28 11.78 16.78
N ALA A 154 -15.54 11.41 17.05
CA ALA A 154 -16.00 10.03 16.91
C ALA A 154 -15.92 9.53 15.46
N LEU A 155 -16.24 10.37 14.46
CA LEU A 155 -16.11 10.01 13.04
C LEU A 155 -14.65 9.84 12.62
N ILE A 156 -13.74 10.72 13.06
CA ILE A 156 -12.30 10.58 12.81
C ILE A 156 -11.77 9.30 13.46
N THR A 157 -12.16 9.03 14.71
CA THR A 157 -11.79 7.80 15.42
C THR A 157 -12.35 6.56 14.72
N ALA A 158 -13.58 6.64 14.20
CA ALA A 158 -14.17 5.57 13.40
C ALA A 158 -13.40 5.34 12.10
N ALA A 159 -13.02 6.39 11.37
CA ALA A 159 -12.24 6.28 10.14
C ALA A 159 -10.87 5.63 10.39
N ARG A 160 -10.17 6.01 11.47
CA ARG A 160 -8.92 5.35 11.90
C ARG A 160 -9.15 3.89 12.28
N TRP A 161 -10.18 3.60 13.08
CA TRP A 161 -10.53 2.24 13.45
C TRP A 161 -10.80 1.38 12.22
N ILE A 162 -11.62 1.88 11.28
CA ILE A 162 -11.93 1.21 10.02
C ILE A 162 -10.66 0.99 9.16
N SER A 163 -9.83 2.03 8.99
CA SER A 163 -8.60 1.96 8.18
C SER A 163 -7.56 0.98 8.77
N SER A 164 -7.58 0.78 10.09
CA SER A 164 -6.75 -0.21 10.77
C SER A 164 -7.21 -1.66 10.52
N ARG A 165 -8.41 -1.87 9.94
CA ARG A 165 -8.96 -3.21 9.69
C ARG A 165 -8.61 -3.71 8.29
N ARG A 166 -8.44 -5.03 8.18
CA ARG A 166 -8.19 -5.73 6.91
C ARG A 166 -9.44 -5.88 6.03
N THR A 167 -10.63 -5.89 6.65
CA THR A 167 -11.89 -6.06 5.93
C THR A 167 -12.37 -4.73 5.40
N THR A 168 -12.64 -4.67 4.09
CA THR A 168 -13.13 -3.46 3.41
C THR A 168 -14.65 -3.25 3.54
N THR A 169 -15.33 -4.09 4.33
CA THR A 169 -16.80 -4.16 4.44
C THR A 169 -17.26 -4.11 5.89
N PHE A 170 -18.53 -3.74 6.11
CA PHE A 170 -19.24 -3.85 7.39
C PHE A 170 -20.05 -5.16 7.51
N GLU A 171 -19.72 -6.17 6.70
CA GLU A 171 -20.38 -7.48 6.73
C GLU A 171 -20.21 -8.18 8.08
N ARG A 172 -19.13 -7.84 8.79
CA ARG A 172 -18.78 -8.21 10.16
C ARG A 172 -17.94 -7.08 10.74
N LEU A 173 -18.19 -6.65 11.98
CA LEU A 173 -17.45 -5.58 12.67
C LEU A 173 -16.14 -6.10 13.27
N PHE A 174 -16.12 -7.36 13.70
CA PHE A 174 -14.95 -8.01 14.28
C PHE A 174 -14.72 -9.35 13.58
N PRO A 175 -13.97 -9.38 12.46
CA PRO A 175 -13.70 -10.63 11.75
C PRO A 175 -13.00 -11.64 12.66
N ALA A 176 -13.21 -12.93 12.42
CA ALA A 176 -12.56 -14.01 13.16
C ALA A 176 -11.04 -13.81 13.17
N SER A 177 -10.42 -13.90 14.34
CA SER A 177 -8.98 -13.81 14.44
C SER A 177 -8.35 -15.10 13.92
N ALA A 178 -7.55 -15.01 12.85
CA ALA A 178 -6.77 -16.15 12.37
C ALA A 178 -5.65 -16.57 13.35
N PHE A 179 -5.36 -15.73 14.35
CA PHE A 179 -4.24 -15.86 15.28
C PHE A 179 -4.71 -16.15 16.71
N HIS A 180 -5.94 -15.75 17.03
CA HIS A 180 -6.67 -16.13 18.24
C HIS A 180 -7.92 -16.94 17.87
N PRO A 181 -7.76 -18.14 17.28
CA PRO A 181 -8.90 -19.01 16.99
C PRO A 181 -9.57 -19.54 18.27
N ASP A 182 -8.95 -19.30 19.43
CA ASP A 182 -9.46 -19.58 20.76
C ASP A 182 -10.46 -18.52 21.27
N GLU A 183 -10.46 -17.31 20.69
CA GLU A 183 -11.46 -16.30 20.99
C GLU A 183 -12.79 -16.62 20.28
N PRO A 184 -13.95 -16.35 20.93
CA PRO A 184 -15.24 -16.62 20.33
C PRO A 184 -15.48 -15.75 19.10
N ASP A 185 -16.11 -16.35 18.09
CA ASP A 185 -16.53 -15.63 16.89
C ASP A 185 -17.52 -14.51 17.24
N ARG A 186 -17.15 -13.30 16.82
CA ARG A 186 -17.91 -12.06 16.96
C ARG A 186 -18.70 -11.72 15.69
N ASP A 187 -19.96 -12.11 15.62
CA ASP A 187 -20.83 -11.97 14.44
C ASP A 187 -21.53 -10.62 14.31
N GLU A 188 -21.18 -9.63 15.13
CA GLU A 188 -21.77 -8.30 15.06
C GLU A 188 -21.52 -7.67 13.68
N ARG A 189 -22.54 -7.08 13.08
CA ARG A 189 -22.51 -6.43 11.76
C ARG A 189 -23.47 -5.25 11.72
N LEU A 190 -23.28 -4.35 10.76
CA LEU A 190 -24.22 -3.25 10.56
C LEU A 190 -25.51 -3.79 9.90
N SER A 191 -26.67 -3.33 10.34
CA SER A 191 -27.94 -3.52 9.63
C SER A 191 -28.15 -2.45 8.56
N ILE A 192 -29.07 -2.69 7.60
CA ILE A 192 -29.44 -1.69 6.59
C ILE A 192 -30.04 -0.43 7.24
N ALA A 193 -30.85 -0.61 8.30
CA ALA A 193 -31.44 0.51 9.05
C ALA A 193 -30.37 1.36 9.75
N GLN A 194 -29.41 0.71 10.42
CA GLN A 194 -28.28 1.40 11.06
C GLN A 194 -27.38 2.10 10.03
N ALA A 195 -27.10 1.45 8.90
CA ALA A 195 -26.32 2.04 7.82
C ALA A 195 -26.99 3.28 7.22
N THR A 196 -28.32 3.26 7.09
CA THR A 196 -29.09 4.41 6.60
C THR A 196 -29.00 5.58 7.57
N ARG A 197 -29.10 5.31 8.89
CA ARG A 197 -28.94 6.32 9.94
C ARG A 197 -27.53 6.89 9.99
N LEU A 198 -26.52 6.03 9.80
CA LEU A 198 -25.14 6.46 9.70
C LEU A 198 -24.93 7.43 8.54
N ILE A 199 -25.48 7.15 7.35
CA ILE A 199 -25.39 8.07 6.20
C ILE A 199 -25.94 9.46 6.55
N GLU A 200 -27.04 9.56 7.29
CA GLU A 200 -27.59 10.86 7.70
C GLU A 200 -26.67 11.59 8.70
N GLN A 201 -26.04 10.88 9.64
CA GLN A 201 -25.00 11.47 10.50
C GLN A 201 -23.82 12.00 9.68
N LEU A 202 -23.37 11.24 8.68
CA LEU A 202 -22.27 11.61 7.80
C LEU A 202 -22.62 12.87 6.98
N LYS A 203 -23.84 12.96 6.44
CA LYS A 203 -24.32 14.17 5.74
C LYS A 203 -24.36 15.39 6.65
N GLY A 204 -24.75 15.23 7.92
CA GLY A 204 -24.68 16.29 8.93
C GLY A 204 -23.26 16.84 9.06
N ALA A 205 -22.29 15.94 9.30
CA ALA A 205 -20.88 16.33 9.40
C ALA A 205 -20.34 16.98 8.11
N LEU A 206 -20.79 16.55 6.93
CA LEU A 206 -20.42 17.19 5.65
C LEU A 206 -21.00 18.60 5.50
N ASN A 207 -22.19 18.87 6.02
CA ASN A 207 -22.76 20.21 6.02
C ASN A 207 -21.95 21.13 6.95
N ASP A 208 -21.60 20.64 8.14
CA ASP A 208 -20.79 21.37 9.11
C ASP A 208 -19.39 21.67 8.56
N ALA A 209 -18.81 20.73 7.80
CA ALA A 209 -17.49 20.83 7.18
C ALA A 209 -17.54 21.15 5.67
N ALA A 210 -18.59 21.81 5.17
CA ALA A 210 -18.77 22.05 3.74
C ALA A 210 -17.65 22.91 3.13
N VAL A 211 -17.24 22.60 1.89
CA VAL A 211 -16.31 23.46 1.13
C VAL A 211 -16.96 24.84 0.95
N GLY A 212 -16.22 25.91 1.26
CA GLY A 212 -16.73 27.29 1.28
C GLY A 212 -17.64 27.63 2.47
N GLY A 213 -17.92 26.67 3.35
CA GLY A 213 -18.64 26.89 4.60
C GLY A 213 -17.79 27.59 5.66
N GLU A 214 -18.43 28.14 6.69
CA GLU A 214 -17.78 28.93 7.75
C GLU A 214 -16.63 28.17 8.43
N ALA A 215 -16.84 26.91 8.81
CA ALA A 215 -15.81 26.08 9.43
C ALA A 215 -14.63 25.84 8.49
N ALA A 216 -14.87 25.61 7.19
CA ALA A 216 -13.81 25.38 6.20
C ALA A 216 -13.05 26.66 5.81
N LEU A 217 -13.65 27.85 5.99
CA LEU A 217 -12.96 29.12 5.82
C LEU A 217 -12.09 29.45 7.04
N HIS A 218 -12.52 29.07 8.24
CA HIS A 218 -11.76 29.27 9.47
C HIS A 218 -10.63 28.26 9.65
N ASP A 219 -10.92 26.97 9.52
CA ASP A 219 -9.97 25.85 9.57
C ASP A 219 -10.16 24.92 8.36
N PRO A 220 -9.53 25.25 7.21
CA PRO A 220 -9.66 24.44 6.00
C PRO A 220 -9.06 23.04 6.14
N VAL A 221 -8.12 22.81 7.07
CA VAL A 221 -7.51 21.48 7.30
C VAL A 221 -8.43 20.62 8.16
N GLY A 222 -8.90 21.13 9.29
CA GLY A 222 -9.84 20.40 10.16
C GLY A 222 -11.15 20.06 9.46
N ALA A 223 -11.68 20.97 8.63
CA ALA A 223 -12.86 20.66 7.81
C ALA A 223 -12.57 19.56 6.78
N ALA A 224 -11.39 19.58 6.13
CA ALA A 224 -10.99 18.51 5.20
C ALA A 224 -10.79 17.16 5.91
N GLN A 225 -10.31 17.16 7.16
CA GLN A 225 -10.16 15.97 7.99
C GLN A 225 -11.51 15.28 8.23
N ILE A 226 -12.55 16.06 8.54
CA ILE A 226 -13.92 15.55 8.73
C ILE A 226 -14.44 14.94 7.43
N ARG A 227 -14.29 15.65 6.30
CA ARG A 227 -14.71 15.14 4.98
C ARG A 227 -13.98 13.85 4.59
N SER A 228 -12.68 13.76 4.91
CA SER A 228 -11.89 12.52 4.74
C SER A 228 -12.43 11.37 5.58
N ALA A 229 -12.71 11.61 6.87
CA ALA A 229 -13.26 10.58 7.76
C ALA A 229 -14.61 10.06 7.24
N VAL A 230 -15.45 10.97 6.74
CA VAL A 230 -16.71 10.61 6.09
C VAL A 230 -16.49 9.75 4.84
N LEU A 231 -15.56 10.12 3.96
CA LEU A 231 -15.23 9.33 2.76
C LEU A 231 -14.81 7.90 3.10
N THR A 232 -14.00 7.72 4.15
CA THR A 232 -13.58 6.39 4.64
C THR A 232 -14.78 5.51 4.96
N ILE A 233 -15.72 6.04 5.76
CA ILE A 233 -16.89 5.30 6.22
C ILE A 233 -17.80 4.98 5.03
N LEU A 234 -18.06 5.95 4.15
CA LEU A 234 -18.86 5.76 2.94
C LEU A 234 -18.27 4.69 2.02
N SER A 235 -16.95 4.70 1.80
CA SER A 235 -16.24 3.72 0.98
C SER A 235 -16.46 2.28 1.46
N HIS A 236 -16.50 2.06 2.77
CA HIS A 236 -16.76 0.73 3.36
C HIS A 236 -18.24 0.34 3.29
N LEU A 237 -19.16 1.31 3.43
CA LEU A 237 -20.59 1.08 3.19
C LEU A 237 -20.84 0.62 1.74
N VAL A 238 -20.19 1.27 0.76
CA VAL A 238 -20.25 0.87 -0.65
C VAL A 238 -19.75 -0.57 -0.83
N ALA A 239 -18.55 -0.88 -0.32
CA ALA A 239 -17.95 -2.21 -0.44
C ALA A 239 -18.80 -3.32 0.21
N THR A 240 -19.58 -3.02 1.24
CA THR A 240 -20.44 -4.01 1.92
C THR A 240 -21.40 -4.71 0.96
N SER A 241 -21.84 -4.01 -0.09
CA SER A 241 -22.72 -4.59 -1.12
C SER A 241 -22.11 -5.72 -1.95
N LEU A 242 -20.76 -5.85 -1.97
CA LEU A 242 -20.06 -6.96 -2.62
C LEU A 242 -20.32 -8.30 -1.94
N LYS A 243 -20.62 -8.25 -0.65
CA LYS A 243 -20.79 -9.42 0.22
C LYS A 243 -22.25 -9.64 0.57
N ASP A 244 -22.99 -8.55 0.74
CA ASP A 244 -24.43 -8.57 0.98
C ASP A 244 -25.16 -7.65 -0.01
N ARG A 245 -25.78 -8.24 -1.04
CA ARG A 245 -26.53 -7.48 -2.06
C ARG A 245 -27.73 -6.70 -1.48
N GLY A 246 -28.21 -7.03 -0.27
CA GLY A 246 -29.23 -6.23 0.42
C GLY A 246 -28.78 -4.79 0.68
N PHE A 247 -27.46 -4.55 0.73
CA PHE A 247 -26.88 -3.22 0.90
C PHE A 247 -26.83 -2.38 -0.39
N SER A 248 -27.32 -2.85 -1.54
CA SER A 248 -27.30 -2.06 -2.78
C SER A 248 -27.89 -0.64 -2.63
N PRO A 249 -29.04 -0.42 -1.96
CA PRO A 249 -29.55 0.95 -1.75
C PRO A 249 -28.62 1.83 -0.91
N VAL A 250 -27.98 1.25 0.13
CA VAL A 250 -26.99 1.94 0.97
C VAL A 250 -25.74 2.26 0.17
N SER A 251 -25.27 1.33 -0.66
CA SER A 251 -24.13 1.52 -1.56
C SER A 251 -24.37 2.65 -2.55
N GLU A 252 -25.54 2.68 -3.19
CA GLU A 252 -25.92 3.73 -4.13
C GLU A 252 -26.01 5.11 -3.46
N ALA A 253 -26.61 5.19 -2.28
CA ALA A 253 -26.68 6.42 -1.50
C ALA A 253 -25.29 6.92 -1.07
N SER A 254 -24.43 6.02 -0.59
CA SER A 254 -23.06 6.36 -0.19
C SER A 254 -22.21 6.82 -1.37
N ALA A 255 -22.28 6.13 -2.51
CA ALA A 255 -21.55 6.51 -3.72
C ALA A 255 -21.99 7.90 -4.23
N ALA A 256 -23.29 8.22 -4.16
CA ALA A 256 -23.80 9.55 -4.52
C ALA A 256 -23.20 10.64 -3.63
N VAL A 257 -23.09 10.40 -2.31
CA VAL A 257 -22.45 11.35 -1.39
C VAL A 257 -20.95 11.50 -1.71
N MET A 258 -20.24 10.39 -1.97
CA MET A 258 -18.83 10.46 -2.37
C MET A 258 -18.62 11.28 -3.65
N PHE A 259 -19.48 11.12 -4.66
CA PHE A 259 -19.43 11.97 -5.86
C PHE A 259 -19.68 13.45 -5.56
N SER A 260 -20.63 13.78 -4.66
CA SER A 260 -20.85 15.18 -4.29
C SER A 260 -19.64 15.81 -3.60
N ILE A 261 -18.86 15.04 -2.83
CA ILE A 261 -17.61 15.51 -2.24
C ILE A 261 -16.58 15.77 -3.36
N ILE A 262 -16.45 14.86 -4.33
CA ILE A 262 -15.52 15.04 -5.47
C ILE A 262 -15.84 16.33 -6.25
N ASP A 263 -17.12 16.57 -6.51
CA ASP A 263 -17.57 17.74 -7.24
C ASP A 263 -17.36 19.03 -6.42
N ALA A 264 -17.61 18.99 -5.10
CA ALA A 264 -17.40 20.12 -4.21
C ALA A 264 -15.92 20.47 -3.98
N GLU A 265 -15.02 19.48 -4.05
CA GLU A 265 -13.58 19.66 -3.89
C GLU A 265 -12.90 20.21 -5.17
N GLU A 266 -13.65 20.54 -6.21
CA GLU A 266 -13.11 21.06 -7.47
C GLU A 266 -13.07 22.60 -7.48
N GLY A 267 -11.87 23.16 -7.57
CA GLY A 267 -11.66 24.58 -7.94
C GLY A 267 -11.98 25.63 -6.88
N HIS A 268 -12.11 25.27 -5.60
CA HIS A 268 -12.35 26.21 -4.49
C HIS A 268 -11.13 26.36 -3.56
N GLU A 269 -10.92 27.52 -2.95
CA GLU A 269 -9.73 27.80 -2.10
C GLU A 269 -9.69 26.97 -0.80
N SER A 270 -10.86 26.71 -0.20
CA SER A 270 -10.98 25.84 0.98
C SER A 270 -11.08 24.34 0.65
N ALA A 271 -10.94 23.96 -0.63
CA ALA A 271 -10.89 22.58 -1.08
C ALA A 271 -9.46 22.03 -0.98
N ARG A 272 -9.34 20.70 -1.02
CA ARG A 272 -8.07 19.96 -0.98
C ARG A 272 -8.00 19.01 -2.17
N ALA A 273 -7.12 19.31 -3.12
CA ALA A 273 -6.87 18.47 -4.29
C ALA A 273 -6.53 17.02 -3.91
N ALA A 274 -5.75 16.82 -2.84
CA ALA A 274 -5.44 15.50 -2.28
C ALA A 274 -6.69 14.73 -1.85
N LEU A 275 -7.67 15.41 -1.22
CA LEU A 275 -8.93 14.79 -0.80
C LEU A 275 -9.79 14.38 -1.99
N ARG A 276 -9.85 15.23 -3.03
CA ARG A 276 -10.53 14.92 -4.29
C ARG A 276 -9.92 13.68 -4.96
N ALA A 277 -8.59 13.63 -5.04
CA ALA A 277 -7.87 12.50 -5.62
C ALA A 277 -8.11 11.20 -4.83
N HIS A 278 -8.07 11.29 -3.51
CA HIS A 278 -8.35 10.18 -2.60
C HIS A 278 -9.78 9.64 -2.78
N ALA A 279 -10.79 10.52 -2.84
CA ALA A 279 -12.18 10.12 -3.05
C ALA A 279 -12.40 9.39 -4.39
N ILE A 280 -11.77 9.86 -5.47
CA ILE A 280 -11.81 9.23 -6.79
C ILE A 280 -11.17 7.84 -6.76
N THR A 281 -10.02 7.71 -6.10
CA THR A 281 -9.33 6.42 -5.93
C THR A 281 -10.18 5.44 -5.13
N LEU A 282 -10.79 5.87 -4.03
CA LEU A 282 -11.72 5.04 -3.26
C LEU A 282 -12.87 4.52 -4.12
N LEU A 283 -13.53 5.38 -4.90
CA LEU A 283 -14.62 4.95 -5.80
C LEU A 283 -14.16 3.96 -6.87
N GLN A 284 -12.97 4.15 -7.46
CA GLN A 284 -12.42 3.20 -8.40
C GLN A 284 -12.21 1.83 -7.76
N LEU A 285 -11.63 1.79 -6.56
CA LEU A 285 -11.42 0.55 -5.81
C LEU A 285 -12.75 -0.15 -5.48
N ARG A 286 -13.82 0.62 -5.28
CA ARG A 286 -15.17 0.13 -5.08
C ARG A 286 -15.93 -0.17 -6.37
N GLY A 287 -15.30 -0.05 -7.53
CA GLY A 287 -15.91 -0.23 -8.85
C GLY A 287 -16.85 -1.45 -8.99
N PRO A 288 -16.51 -2.66 -8.49
CA PRO A 288 -17.41 -3.82 -8.56
C PRO A 288 -18.70 -3.71 -7.73
N ALA A 289 -18.76 -2.78 -6.77
CA ALA A 289 -19.88 -2.50 -5.88
C ALA A 289 -20.79 -1.36 -6.40
N LEU A 290 -20.32 -0.62 -7.41
CA LEU A 290 -21.01 0.51 -8.01
C LEU A 290 -21.98 0.06 -9.12
N ARG A 291 -22.97 0.89 -9.42
CA ARG A 291 -23.77 0.74 -10.64
C ARG A 291 -22.89 0.97 -11.87
N PRO A 292 -23.22 0.38 -13.04
CA PRO A 292 -22.42 0.54 -14.26
C PRO A 292 -22.15 2.00 -14.65
N GLN A 293 -23.13 2.89 -14.47
CA GLN A 293 -22.99 4.33 -14.75
C GLN A 293 -21.99 5.02 -13.80
N ASP A 294 -22.05 4.65 -12.52
CA ASP A 294 -21.18 5.21 -11.47
C ASP A 294 -19.75 4.68 -11.63
N GLN A 295 -19.60 3.40 -12.02
CA GLN A 295 -18.32 2.81 -12.38
C GLN A 295 -17.69 3.52 -13.60
N ALA A 296 -18.50 3.84 -14.62
CA ALA A 296 -18.02 4.59 -15.78
C ALA A 296 -17.55 6.00 -15.39
N ARG A 297 -18.31 6.70 -14.55
CA ARG A 297 -17.93 8.02 -14.02
C ARG A 297 -16.64 7.97 -13.22
N ALA A 298 -16.48 7.02 -12.29
CA ALA A 298 -15.26 6.86 -11.48
C ALA A 298 -14.02 6.62 -12.36
N ARG A 299 -14.15 5.82 -13.44
CA ARG A 299 -13.05 5.59 -14.40
C ARG A 299 -12.66 6.85 -15.17
N VAL A 300 -13.63 7.69 -15.55
CA VAL A 300 -13.35 8.97 -16.22
C VAL A 300 -12.64 9.93 -15.26
N LEU A 301 -13.11 10.03 -14.01
CA LEU A 301 -12.47 10.88 -12.99
C LEU A 301 -11.04 10.44 -12.68
N LEU A 302 -10.79 9.13 -12.55
CA LEU A 302 -9.44 8.60 -12.33
C LEU A 302 -8.50 8.94 -13.47
N ARG A 303 -8.97 8.84 -14.73
CA ARG A 303 -8.18 9.27 -15.89
C ARG A 303 -7.87 10.76 -15.84
N GLY A 304 -8.74 11.57 -15.26
CA GLY A 304 -8.51 13.01 -15.04
C GLY A 304 -7.53 13.34 -13.91
N LEU A 305 -7.16 12.39 -13.04
CA LEU A 305 -6.13 12.60 -12.01
C LEU A 305 -4.70 12.47 -12.57
N LEU A 306 -4.54 11.76 -13.67
CA LEU A 306 -3.25 11.59 -14.33
C LEU A 306 -3.24 12.48 -15.57
N ARG A 307 -2.16 13.23 -15.78
CA ARG A 307 -1.98 13.90 -17.08
C ARG A 307 -1.92 12.80 -18.15
N GLU A 308 -2.80 12.85 -19.15
CA GLU A 308 -2.82 11.86 -20.24
C GLU A 308 -1.55 11.97 -21.11
N ALA A 309 -0.98 13.18 -21.16
CA ALA A 309 0.22 13.52 -21.85
C ALA A 309 0.94 14.68 -21.12
N PRO A 310 2.23 14.92 -21.41
CA PRO A 310 2.89 16.17 -21.05
C PRO A 310 2.07 17.40 -21.43
N PRO A 311 2.12 18.52 -20.68
CA PRO A 311 1.33 19.71 -20.92
C PRO A 311 1.89 20.51 -22.11
N TYR A 312 1.82 19.96 -23.31
CA TYR A 312 2.40 20.52 -24.53
C TYR A 312 1.93 21.93 -24.86
N ASP A 313 0.74 22.30 -24.42
CA ASP A 313 0.19 23.64 -24.64
C ASP A 313 0.82 24.69 -23.70
N GLU A 314 1.31 24.28 -22.54
CA GLU A 314 2.03 25.11 -21.58
C GLU A 314 3.54 25.16 -21.89
N MET A 315 4.08 24.10 -22.51
CA MET A 315 5.49 24.01 -22.92
C MET A 315 5.79 24.85 -24.17
N LYS A 316 6.04 26.15 -24.01
CA LYS A 316 6.40 27.08 -25.09
C LYS A 316 7.92 27.22 -25.28
N GLY A 317 8.33 27.54 -26.51
CA GLY A 317 9.73 27.84 -26.84
C GLY A 317 10.61 26.58 -26.90
N PRO A 318 11.94 26.76 -26.92
CA PRO A 318 12.90 25.66 -26.95
C PRO A 318 12.71 24.70 -25.77
N TRP A 319 12.64 23.40 -26.05
CA TRP A 319 12.66 22.40 -24.98
C TRP A 319 14.10 22.01 -24.70
N ARG A 320 14.53 22.12 -23.44
CA ARG A 320 15.92 21.92 -23.04
C ARG A 320 16.02 20.81 -22.02
N PHE A 321 16.84 19.80 -22.29
CA PHE A 321 17.01 18.65 -21.41
C PHE A 321 18.46 18.53 -20.97
N ALA A 322 18.70 18.36 -19.67
CA ALA A 322 20.03 18.01 -19.20
C ALA A 322 20.27 16.49 -19.40
N MET A 323 21.44 16.10 -19.89
CA MET A 323 21.89 14.71 -19.89
C MET A 323 22.97 14.58 -18.83
N CYS A 324 22.54 14.06 -17.67
CA CYS A 324 23.31 13.97 -16.45
C CYS A 324 23.96 12.58 -16.36
N SER A 325 25.16 12.48 -16.92
CA SER A 325 25.88 11.22 -17.08
C SER A 325 26.96 11.06 -16.00
N ALA A 326 27.25 9.82 -15.58
CA ALA A 326 28.48 9.53 -14.86
C ALA A 326 29.72 9.70 -15.77
N HIS A 327 30.89 9.84 -15.15
CA HIS A 327 32.17 10.03 -15.86
C HIS A 327 32.39 9.00 -16.98
N ASP A 328 32.13 7.71 -16.71
CA ASP A 328 32.39 6.62 -17.66
C ASP A 328 31.37 6.55 -18.82
N PHE A 329 30.27 7.31 -18.70
CA PHE A 329 29.19 7.38 -19.67
C PHE A 329 29.33 8.60 -20.59
N HIS A 330 29.72 9.74 -20.04
CA HIS A 330 29.59 11.05 -20.68
C HIS A 330 30.16 11.13 -22.11
N GLU A 331 31.44 10.79 -22.28
CA GLU A 331 32.12 10.85 -23.59
C GLU A 331 31.47 9.91 -24.62
N GLY A 332 31.04 8.73 -24.15
CA GLY A 332 30.35 7.73 -24.97
C GLY A 332 29.00 8.23 -25.46
N GLU A 333 28.20 8.77 -24.55
CA GLU A 333 26.84 9.22 -24.84
C GLU A 333 26.79 10.46 -25.73
N VAL A 334 27.75 11.38 -25.57
CA VAL A 334 27.96 12.49 -26.50
C VAL A 334 28.24 11.97 -27.91
N GLU A 335 29.13 10.97 -28.06
CA GLU A 335 29.41 10.37 -29.37
C GLU A 335 28.18 9.67 -29.95
N ILE A 336 27.38 8.98 -29.13
CA ILE A 336 26.13 8.33 -29.56
C ILE A 336 25.11 9.37 -30.04
N LEU A 337 24.92 10.48 -29.31
CA LEU A 337 24.02 11.57 -29.72
C LEU A 337 24.37 12.09 -31.11
N GLU A 338 25.65 12.40 -31.35
CA GLU A 338 26.11 12.92 -32.65
C GLU A 338 26.02 11.86 -33.76
N LYS A 339 26.60 10.67 -33.53
CA LYS A 339 26.82 9.69 -34.60
C LYS A 339 25.60 8.83 -34.89
N LYS A 340 24.90 8.34 -33.86
CA LYS A 340 23.73 7.48 -34.01
C LYS A 340 22.47 8.32 -34.23
N PHE A 341 22.24 9.29 -33.35
CA PHE A 341 21.00 10.08 -33.34
C PHE A 341 21.06 11.38 -34.14
N LYS A 342 22.22 11.73 -34.71
CA LYS A 342 22.40 12.90 -35.60
C LYS A 342 22.07 14.24 -34.93
N PHE A 343 22.27 14.33 -33.62
CA PHE A 343 22.22 15.60 -32.91
C PHE A 343 23.39 16.48 -33.35
N ARG A 344 23.13 17.77 -33.55
CA ARG A 344 24.14 18.73 -34.01
C ARG A 344 24.71 19.51 -32.82
N PRO A 345 26.03 19.55 -32.62
CA PRO A 345 26.64 20.41 -31.60
C PRO A 345 26.32 21.89 -31.86
N ILE A 346 26.03 22.64 -30.79
CA ILE A 346 25.76 24.07 -30.84
C ILE A 346 26.51 24.82 -29.73
N PRO A 347 26.78 26.12 -29.88
CA PRO A 347 27.22 26.95 -28.76
C PRO A 347 26.19 26.95 -27.63
N LEU A 348 26.66 27.14 -26.39
CA LEU A 348 25.76 27.28 -25.24
C LEU A 348 24.81 28.47 -25.47
N PRO A 349 23.48 28.25 -25.47
CA PRO A 349 22.52 29.33 -25.62
C PRO A 349 22.63 30.35 -24.49
N GLU A 350 22.20 31.58 -24.78
CA GLU A 350 22.11 32.64 -23.77
C GLU A 350 21.20 32.21 -22.61
N GLY A 351 21.58 32.58 -21.39
CA GLY A 351 20.86 32.20 -20.17
C GLY A 351 21.11 30.76 -19.70
N THR A 352 22.07 30.03 -20.29
CA THR A 352 22.49 28.72 -19.78
C THR A 352 22.99 28.88 -18.33
N PRO A 353 22.44 28.15 -17.36
CA PRO A 353 22.87 28.22 -15.96
C PRO A 353 24.36 27.86 -15.80
N GLU A 354 25.03 28.53 -14.87
CA GLU A 354 26.39 28.13 -14.48
C GLU A 354 26.36 26.77 -13.80
N ALA A 355 27.27 25.90 -14.23
CA ALA A 355 27.23 24.48 -13.91
C ALA A 355 28.36 24.14 -12.93
N ASP A 356 28.02 23.93 -11.66
CA ASP A 356 28.99 23.44 -10.67
C ASP A 356 29.42 22.01 -11.00
N GLY A 357 30.73 21.77 -11.11
CA GLY A 357 31.30 20.42 -11.28
C GLY A 357 31.28 19.82 -12.70
N GLY A 358 31.12 20.61 -13.76
CA GLY A 358 31.29 20.14 -15.14
C GLY A 358 30.65 21.05 -16.19
N ARG A 359 31.36 21.38 -17.28
CA ARG A 359 30.82 22.27 -18.32
C ARG A 359 29.78 21.54 -19.18
N TYR A 360 28.70 22.24 -19.54
CA TYR A 360 27.72 21.71 -20.48
C TYR A 360 28.29 21.65 -21.91
N HIS A 361 27.90 20.59 -22.62
CA HIS A 361 28.00 20.45 -24.07
C HIS A 361 26.58 20.44 -24.65
N ALA A 362 26.25 21.43 -25.47
CA ALA A 362 24.89 21.60 -26.00
C ALA A 362 24.76 21.01 -27.41
N PHE A 363 23.63 20.33 -27.62
CA PHE A 363 23.28 19.66 -28.86
C PHE A 363 21.85 20.01 -29.25
N GLU A 364 21.60 20.18 -30.55
CA GLU A 364 20.24 20.35 -31.10
C GLU A 364 19.78 19.05 -31.77
N ALA A 365 18.56 18.63 -31.44
CA ALA A 365 17.93 17.45 -32.03
C ALA A 365 17.62 17.63 -33.52
N PRO A 366 17.59 16.55 -34.32
CA PRO A 366 17.20 16.60 -35.72
C PRO A 366 15.68 16.78 -35.94
N PHE A 367 14.90 16.81 -34.85
CA PHE A 367 13.46 17.07 -34.83
C PHE A 367 13.13 18.25 -33.91
N LYS A 368 11.93 18.81 -34.08
CA LYS A 368 11.48 20.04 -33.42
C LYS A 368 10.33 19.76 -32.45
N THR A 369 10.01 20.71 -31.59
CA THR A 369 8.79 20.65 -30.77
C THR A 369 7.55 20.64 -31.69
N PRO A 370 6.36 20.29 -31.16
CA PRO A 370 5.10 20.40 -31.91
C PRO A 370 4.82 21.82 -32.43
N HIS A 371 5.42 22.84 -31.81
CA HIS A 371 5.28 24.25 -32.19
C HIS A 371 6.39 24.73 -33.15
N GLY A 372 7.34 23.86 -33.53
CA GLY A 372 8.43 24.15 -34.45
C GLY A 372 9.73 24.65 -33.79
N ASP A 373 9.75 24.80 -32.46
CA ASP A 373 10.92 25.23 -31.70
C ASP A 373 12.02 24.14 -31.62
N PRO A 374 13.29 24.50 -31.35
CA PRO A 374 14.34 23.51 -31.18
C PRO A 374 14.17 22.68 -29.90
N ILE A 375 14.53 21.39 -29.99
CA ILE A 375 14.76 20.53 -28.83
C ILE A 375 16.27 20.43 -28.64
N GLN A 376 16.76 20.72 -27.44
CA GLN A 376 18.18 20.83 -27.11
C GLN A 376 18.54 19.92 -25.94
N VAL A 377 19.69 19.25 -26.03
CA VAL A 377 20.25 18.39 -24.98
C VAL A 377 21.57 18.99 -24.48
N PHE A 378 21.70 19.13 -23.17
CA PHE A 378 22.84 19.70 -22.47
C PHE A 378 23.55 18.59 -21.69
N ALA A 379 24.56 17.99 -22.31
CA ALA A 379 25.33 16.90 -21.73
C ALA A 379 26.36 17.43 -20.74
N ARG A 380 26.47 16.80 -19.57
CA ARG A 380 27.54 17.04 -18.59
C ARG A 380 27.83 15.78 -17.78
N ILE A 381 29.00 15.75 -17.16
CA ILE A 381 29.27 14.84 -16.05
C ILE A 381 28.49 15.37 -14.83
N ALA A 382 27.71 14.52 -14.18
CA ALA A 382 26.81 14.93 -13.11
C ALA A 382 26.88 14.02 -11.88
N SER A 383 26.75 14.64 -10.71
CA SER A 383 26.45 14.00 -9.43
C SER A 383 24.99 14.24 -9.03
N PRO A 384 24.45 13.55 -8.01
CA PRO A 384 23.08 13.74 -7.56
C PRO A 384 22.68 15.19 -7.25
N SER A 385 23.61 16.00 -6.72
CA SER A 385 23.32 17.42 -6.44
C SER A 385 23.09 18.25 -7.69
N ASN A 386 23.67 17.84 -8.82
CA ASN A 386 23.48 18.53 -10.08
C ASN A 386 22.09 18.24 -10.64
N GLU A 387 21.67 16.98 -10.64
CA GLU A 387 20.32 16.58 -11.08
C GLU A 387 19.22 17.39 -10.39
N ASN A 388 19.35 17.56 -9.07
CA ASN A 388 18.46 18.40 -8.27
C ASN A 388 18.56 19.87 -8.66
N PHE A 389 19.77 20.40 -8.85
CA PHE A 389 19.97 21.76 -9.35
C PHE A 389 19.22 21.98 -10.67
N GLU A 390 19.34 21.08 -11.65
CA GLU A 390 18.64 21.19 -12.94
C GLU A 390 17.11 21.10 -12.80
N MET A 391 16.61 20.28 -11.87
CA MET A 391 15.19 20.24 -11.52
C MET A 391 14.68 21.55 -10.90
N GLY A 392 15.55 22.30 -10.23
CA GLY A 392 15.27 23.63 -9.69
C GLY A 392 15.42 24.79 -10.70
N GLN A 393 15.87 24.54 -11.93
CA GLN A 393 16.06 25.60 -12.93
C GLN A 393 14.88 25.71 -13.90
N ALA A 394 14.34 26.92 -14.09
CA ALA A 394 13.35 27.20 -15.14
C ALA A 394 13.88 26.95 -16.56
N PHE A 395 15.20 27.02 -16.75
CA PHE A 395 15.85 26.85 -18.04
C PHE A 395 15.66 25.45 -18.64
N PHE A 396 15.57 24.41 -17.80
CA PHE A 396 15.42 23.03 -18.25
C PHE A 396 13.96 22.58 -18.22
N THR A 397 13.53 21.95 -19.30
CA THR A 397 12.25 21.24 -19.43
C THR A 397 12.31 19.85 -18.76
N GLY A 398 13.50 19.31 -18.55
CA GLY A 398 13.68 17.98 -18.01
C GLY A 398 15.11 17.48 -18.01
N LEU A 399 15.31 16.21 -17.68
CA LEU A 399 16.62 15.57 -17.69
C LEU A 399 16.56 14.05 -17.92
N LEU A 400 17.69 13.52 -18.38
CA LEU A 400 18.05 12.11 -18.40
C LEU A 400 19.16 11.87 -17.38
N ILE A 401 19.00 10.84 -16.55
CA ILE A 401 20.03 10.40 -15.60
C ILE A 401 20.58 9.05 -16.06
N ASN A 402 21.87 9.00 -16.40
CA ASN A 402 22.57 7.79 -16.85
C ASN A 402 23.84 7.55 -16.05
N ARG A 403 23.86 6.47 -15.26
CA ARG A 403 25.03 6.03 -14.50
C ARG A 403 24.91 4.57 -14.09
N HIS A 404 25.99 3.97 -13.61
CA HIS A 404 25.93 2.66 -12.95
C HIS A 404 24.91 2.68 -11.80
N ALA A 405 24.04 1.68 -11.77
CA ALA A 405 23.10 1.51 -10.68
C ALA A 405 23.84 1.10 -9.39
N GLN A 406 24.07 2.03 -8.48
CA GLN A 406 24.62 1.74 -7.15
C GLN A 406 23.51 1.35 -6.15
N LEU A 407 22.61 0.45 -6.56
CA LEU A 407 21.55 -0.11 -5.71
C LEU A 407 20.64 0.93 -5.03
N GLY A 408 20.52 2.12 -5.63
CA GLY A 408 19.72 3.24 -5.12
C GLY A 408 20.50 4.28 -4.33
N SER A 409 21.77 4.05 -3.96
CA SER A 409 22.56 4.94 -3.07
C SER A 409 22.65 6.39 -3.56
N TYR A 410 22.82 6.59 -4.88
CA TYR A 410 22.85 7.90 -5.50
C TYR A 410 21.50 8.59 -5.40
N ASP A 411 20.42 7.86 -5.59
CA ASP A 411 19.08 8.43 -5.44
C ASP A 411 18.77 8.75 -3.97
N MET A 412 19.35 8.01 -3.00
CA MET A 412 19.22 8.37 -1.58
C MET A 412 19.96 9.66 -1.25
N ARG A 413 21.08 9.92 -1.93
CA ARG A 413 21.81 11.17 -1.81
C ARG A 413 21.07 12.31 -2.51
N ALA A 414 20.44 12.05 -3.66
CA ALA A 414 19.57 13.02 -4.31
C ALA A 414 18.40 13.39 -3.38
N ALA A 415 17.76 12.39 -2.77
CA ALA A 415 16.62 12.57 -1.88
C ALA A 415 16.92 13.35 -0.60
N SER A 416 18.17 13.38 -0.13
CA SER A 416 18.57 14.17 1.03
C SER A 416 18.87 15.64 0.73
N ILE A 417 18.78 16.07 -0.53
CA ILE A 417 19.11 17.44 -0.94
C ILE A 417 17.82 18.21 -1.14
N GLU A 418 17.57 19.19 -0.30
CA GLU A 418 16.43 20.09 -0.44
C GLU A 418 16.54 20.91 -1.73
N VAL A 419 15.54 20.76 -2.61
CA VAL A 419 15.37 21.59 -3.79
C VAL A 419 13.89 21.71 -4.12
N GLN A 420 13.46 22.90 -4.54
CA GLN A 420 12.11 23.11 -5.02
C GLN A 420 12.07 22.98 -6.55
N GLN A 421 11.16 22.16 -7.07
CA GLN A 421 10.90 22.07 -8.50
C GLN A 421 10.48 23.44 -9.06
N VAL A 422 11.00 23.81 -10.24
CA VAL A 422 10.56 25.02 -10.97
C VAL A 422 9.91 24.65 -12.31
N GLY A 423 8.61 24.90 -12.43
CA GLY A 423 7.84 24.63 -13.66
C GLY A 423 7.65 23.14 -13.97
N TYR A 424 7.09 22.84 -15.15
CA TYR A 424 6.95 21.46 -15.62
C TYR A 424 8.32 20.79 -15.81
N LYS A 425 8.42 19.52 -15.40
CA LYS A 425 9.63 18.70 -15.57
C LYS A 425 9.28 17.34 -16.15
N PHE A 426 10.08 16.91 -17.12
CA PHE A 426 10.12 15.52 -17.59
C PHE A 426 11.43 14.90 -17.12
N MET A 427 11.37 13.83 -16.31
CA MET A 427 12.58 13.15 -15.84
C MET A 427 12.60 11.72 -16.34
N MET A 428 13.74 11.27 -16.84
CA MET A 428 13.99 9.88 -17.15
C MET A 428 15.20 9.37 -16.38
N ASN A 429 14.95 8.48 -15.41
CA ASN A 429 15.98 7.85 -14.60
C ASN A 429 16.28 6.44 -15.12
N SER A 430 17.49 6.25 -15.66
CA SER A 430 17.99 4.97 -16.17
C SER A 430 18.79 4.18 -15.14
N GLN A 431 18.95 4.70 -13.93
CA GLN A 431 19.50 3.90 -12.83
C GLN A 431 18.48 2.82 -12.49
N CYS A 432 18.94 1.65 -12.01
CA CYS A 432 18.07 0.66 -11.38
C CYS A 432 17.47 1.25 -10.09
N ALA A 433 16.55 2.17 -10.29
CA ALA A 433 15.73 2.81 -9.32
C ALA A 433 14.52 1.89 -9.25
N GLY A 434 14.59 0.87 -8.39
CA GLY A 434 13.39 0.11 -8.06
C GLY A 434 12.27 1.08 -7.69
N LEU A 435 11.01 0.64 -7.72
CA LEU A 435 9.84 1.51 -7.49
C LEU A 435 9.96 2.36 -6.20
N THR A 436 10.75 1.91 -5.22
CA THR A 436 11.10 2.65 -4.01
C THR A 436 11.80 4.00 -4.25
N THR A 437 12.85 4.00 -5.08
CA THR A 437 13.61 5.21 -5.41
C THR A 437 12.73 6.24 -6.12
N ARG A 438 11.86 5.73 -7.00
CA ARG A 438 10.86 6.56 -7.66
C ARG A 438 9.92 7.24 -6.66
N PHE A 439 9.59 6.63 -5.50
CA PHE A 439 8.80 7.30 -4.45
C PHE A 439 9.51 8.53 -3.89
N ALA A 440 10.81 8.41 -3.57
CA ALA A 440 11.57 9.54 -3.05
C ALA A 440 11.63 10.68 -4.07
N ILE A 441 11.94 10.37 -5.33
CA ILE A 441 12.04 11.38 -6.40
C ILE A 441 10.67 12.02 -6.70
N SER A 442 9.58 11.25 -6.73
CA SER A 442 8.24 11.79 -7.00
C SER A 442 7.73 12.67 -5.87
N ARG A 443 8.18 12.47 -4.62
CA ARG A 443 7.87 13.36 -3.50
C ARG A 443 8.62 14.68 -3.59
N MET A 444 9.88 14.65 -3.99
CA MET A 444 10.68 15.87 -4.21
C MET A 444 10.15 16.69 -5.39
N PHE A 445 9.66 16.01 -6.43
CA PHE A 445 9.25 16.62 -7.70
C PHE A 445 7.81 16.20 -8.06
N PRO A 446 6.81 16.64 -7.28
CA PRO A 446 5.43 16.13 -7.38
C PRO A 446 4.75 16.48 -8.70
N ASP A 447 5.20 17.53 -9.38
CA ASP A 447 4.64 17.99 -10.64
C ASP A 447 5.39 17.43 -11.87
N ALA A 448 6.43 16.62 -11.66
CA ALA A 448 7.25 16.07 -12.73
C ALA A 448 6.67 14.79 -13.31
N ASP A 449 6.71 14.67 -14.63
CA ASP A 449 6.43 13.42 -15.33
C ASP A 449 7.69 12.55 -15.29
N ILE A 450 7.73 11.61 -14.33
CA ILE A 450 8.89 10.74 -14.08
C ILE A 450 8.73 9.40 -14.79
N TYR A 451 9.73 9.05 -15.61
CA TYR A 451 10.00 7.73 -16.12
C TYR A 451 11.17 7.13 -15.35
N SER A 452 10.97 5.94 -14.81
CA SER A 452 12.01 5.21 -14.07
C SER A 452 12.22 3.87 -14.75
N SER A 453 13.47 3.43 -14.86
CA SER A 453 13.72 2.08 -15.34
C SER A 453 13.20 1.06 -14.32
N TRP A 454 12.70 -0.07 -14.82
CA TRP A 454 12.19 -1.19 -14.02
C TRP A 454 13.35 -2.02 -13.45
N ASP A 455 14.42 -2.16 -14.25
CA ASP A 455 15.65 -2.85 -13.88
C ASP A 455 16.88 -1.99 -14.25
N SER A 456 18.10 -2.49 -14.02
CA SER A 456 19.33 -1.87 -14.52
C SER A 456 19.27 -1.77 -16.03
N THR A 457 19.41 -0.56 -16.57
CA THR A 457 19.51 -0.39 -18.01
C THR A 457 20.82 -0.95 -18.52
N TYR A 458 20.79 -1.55 -19.70
CA TYR A 458 21.97 -2.13 -20.32
C TYR A 458 22.77 -1.10 -21.12
N PHE A 459 24.07 -1.30 -21.16
CA PHE A 459 25.00 -0.52 -21.97
C PHE A 459 26.17 -1.42 -22.40
N ARG A 460 26.88 -1.03 -23.46
CA ARG A 460 28.14 -1.68 -23.87
C ARG A 460 29.29 -0.69 -23.70
N ALA A 461 30.34 -1.12 -23.03
CA ALA A 461 31.52 -0.28 -22.79
C ALA A 461 32.85 -1.03 -23.03
N PRO A 462 33.14 -1.46 -24.27
CA PRO A 462 34.43 -2.08 -24.58
C PRO A 462 35.55 -1.08 -24.29
N ALA A 463 36.53 -1.48 -23.48
CA ALA A 463 37.61 -0.63 -22.97
C ALA A 463 37.18 0.52 -22.03
N GLY A 464 36.08 0.37 -21.28
CA GLY A 464 35.69 1.28 -20.21
C GLY A 464 34.98 2.56 -20.65
N ARG A 465 34.66 2.68 -21.95
CA ARG A 465 33.91 3.81 -22.52
C ARG A 465 32.62 3.31 -23.15
N VAL A 466 31.49 3.90 -22.78
CA VAL A 466 30.18 3.53 -23.35
C VAL A 466 30.14 3.78 -24.86
N VAL A 467 29.64 2.81 -25.64
CA VAL A 467 29.46 2.91 -27.10
C VAL A 467 28.02 2.63 -27.53
N GLU A 468 27.22 2.01 -26.66
CA GLU A 468 25.78 1.78 -26.82
C GLU A 468 25.11 1.89 -25.45
N SER A 469 23.93 2.52 -25.36
CA SER A 469 23.22 2.81 -24.11
C SER A 469 21.70 2.65 -24.31
N GLU A 470 21.08 1.68 -23.64
CA GLU A 470 19.63 1.46 -23.64
C GLU A 470 18.88 2.68 -23.09
N GLY A 471 19.40 3.30 -22.02
CA GLY A 471 18.79 4.47 -21.40
C GLY A 471 18.72 5.65 -22.36
N LEU A 472 19.80 5.90 -23.12
CA LEU A 472 19.81 6.91 -24.16
C LEU A 472 18.87 6.55 -25.33
N ASP A 473 18.84 5.28 -25.75
CA ASP A 473 17.92 4.83 -26.82
C ASP A 473 16.46 5.10 -26.47
N CYS A 474 16.05 4.76 -25.24
CA CYS A 474 14.69 4.99 -24.77
C CYS A 474 14.40 6.49 -24.55
N PHE A 475 15.38 7.28 -24.10
CA PHE A 475 15.20 8.72 -23.91
C PHE A 475 14.93 9.44 -25.23
N ILE A 476 15.67 9.11 -26.28
CA ILE A 476 15.41 9.68 -27.61
C ILE A 476 14.03 9.26 -28.14
N ALA A 477 13.61 8.01 -27.92
CA ALA A 477 12.25 7.59 -28.28
C ALA A 477 11.17 8.37 -27.52
N ALA A 478 11.41 8.75 -26.26
CA ALA A 478 10.52 9.60 -25.51
C ALA A 478 10.46 11.03 -26.08
N LEU A 479 11.61 11.64 -26.38
CA LEU A 479 11.66 12.97 -27.00
C LEU A 479 10.96 13.01 -28.37
N GLU A 480 11.13 11.97 -29.18
CA GLU A 480 10.40 11.83 -30.45
C GLU A 480 8.88 11.70 -30.22
N GLY A 481 8.45 10.91 -29.24
CA GLY A 481 7.04 10.83 -28.85
C GLY A 481 6.51 12.22 -28.44
N MET A 482 7.25 12.94 -27.62
CA MET A 482 6.88 14.29 -27.18
C MET A 482 6.79 15.28 -28.35
N SER A 483 7.71 15.23 -29.31
CA SER A 483 7.65 16.05 -30.53
C SER A 483 6.37 15.86 -31.35
N ARG A 484 5.69 14.73 -31.18
CA ARG A 484 4.46 14.35 -31.88
C ARG A 484 3.21 14.49 -31.01
N ARG A 485 3.32 15.16 -29.86
CA ARG A 485 2.25 15.29 -28.85
C ARG A 485 1.69 13.95 -28.36
N ALA A 486 2.54 12.92 -28.27
CA ALA A 486 2.10 11.58 -27.89
C ALA A 486 1.63 11.52 -26.43
N THR A 487 0.61 10.70 -26.14
CA THR A 487 0.21 10.39 -24.76
C THR A 487 1.31 9.60 -24.04
N HIS A 488 1.30 9.57 -22.70
CA HIS A 488 2.24 8.75 -21.93
C HIS A 488 2.21 7.28 -22.36
N ALA A 489 1.01 6.75 -22.63
CA ALA A 489 0.85 5.37 -23.12
C ALA A 489 1.53 5.16 -24.50
N ALA A 490 1.47 6.15 -25.39
CA ALA A 490 2.11 6.09 -26.69
C ALA A 490 3.64 6.26 -26.58
N ILE A 491 4.13 7.10 -25.66
CA ILE A 491 5.56 7.22 -25.33
C ILE A 491 6.10 5.90 -24.80
N GLU A 492 5.42 5.28 -23.82
CA GLU A 492 5.78 3.97 -23.27
C GLU A 492 5.84 2.89 -24.35
N ALA A 493 4.84 2.86 -25.25
CA ALA A 493 4.83 1.92 -26.36
C ALA A 493 5.98 2.14 -27.36
N ALA A 494 6.46 3.37 -27.53
CA ALA A 494 7.61 3.70 -28.36
C ALA A 494 8.92 3.26 -27.70
N MET A 495 9.11 3.55 -26.41
CA MET A 495 10.27 3.09 -25.65
C MET A 495 10.37 1.58 -25.62
N ARG A 496 9.24 0.86 -25.46
CA ARG A 496 9.22 -0.61 -25.48
C ARG A 496 9.70 -1.23 -26.80
N LYS A 497 9.67 -0.49 -27.91
CA LYS A 497 10.21 -0.97 -29.19
C LYS A 497 11.73 -0.87 -29.28
N VAL A 498 12.34 0.03 -28.49
CA VAL A 498 13.78 0.32 -28.54
C VAL A 498 14.53 -0.15 -27.30
N GLN A 499 13.82 -0.47 -26.21
CA GLN A 499 14.41 -1.11 -25.04
C GLN A 499 15.07 -2.44 -25.44
N TRP A 500 16.11 -2.80 -24.70
CA TRP A 500 16.88 -4.00 -24.99
C TRP A 500 16.18 -5.23 -24.41
N HIS A 501 16.63 -6.42 -24.81
CA HIS A 501 16.01 -7.65 -24.33
C HIS A 501 16.44 -7.93 -22.89
N HIS A 502 15.48 -7.88 -21.98
CA HIS A 502 15.61 -8.30 -20.59
C HIS A 502 14.98 -9.69 -20.41
N SER A 503 15.46 -10.48 -19.44
CA SER A 503 14.83 -11.75 -19.04
C SER A 503 13.34 -11.58 -18.71
N ALA A 504 12.98 -10.41 -18.18
CA ALA A 504 11.63 -9.97 -17.87
C ALA A 504 10.70 -9.76 -19.08
N ALA A 505 11.24 -9.68 -20.30
CA ALA A 505 10.42 -9.58 -21.51
C ALA A 505 9.51 -10.80 -21.74
N GLN A 506 9.70 -11.89 -20.99
CA GLN A 506 8.78 -13.03 -20.94
C GLN A 506 7.38 -12.68 -20.38
N PHE A 507 7.25 -11.57 -19.64
CA PHE A 507 5.98 -11.12 -19.09
C PHE A 507 5.23 -10.26 -20.11
N PRO A 508 3.98 -10.61 -20.49
CA PRO A 508 3.19 -9.82 -21.43
C PRO A 508 3.02 -8.39 -20.93
N GLY A 509 3.40 -7.42 -21.76
CA GLY A 509 3.25 -5.99 -21.46
C GLY A 509 4.43 -5.37 -20.71
N PHE A 510 5.50 -6.10 -20.43
CA PHE A 510 6.72 -5.57 -19.80
C PHE A 510 7.24 -4.33 -20.55
N SER A 511 7.54 -3.27 -19.80
CA SER A 511 8.27 -2.10 -20.29
C SER A 511 9.41 -1.82 -19.32
N GLN A 512 10.60 -1.64 -19.88
CA GLN A 512 11.79 -1.32 -19.10
C GLN A 512 11.71 0.07 -18.50
N PHE A 513 10.98 1.00 -19.11
CA PHE A 513 10.79 2.35 -18.57
C PHE A 513 9.33 2.59 -18.27
N VAL A 514 9.02 2.70 -16.99
CA VAL A 514 7.66 2.83 -16.50
C VAL A 514 7.34 4.31 -16.31
N GLY A 515 6.28 4.79 -16.96
CA GLY A 515 5.84 6.19 -16.90
C GLY A 515 4.80 6.48 -15.82
N PRO A 516 4.43 7.75 -15.62
CA PRO A 516 3.45 8.18 -14.61
C PRO A 516 2.05 7.59 -14.82
N ALA A 517 1.68 7.25 -16.06
CA ALA A 517 0.40 6.66 -16.39
C ALA A 517 0.35 5.12 -16.27
N ASN A 518 1.44 4.46 -15.89
CA ASN A 518 1.47 2.99 -15.84
C ASN A 518 0.61 2.45 -14.68
N PRO A 519 -0.27 1.45 -14.89
CA PRO A 519 -1.16 0.94 -13.86
C PRO A 519 -0.46 0.42 -12.59
N LEU A 520 0.76 -0.14 -12.70
CA LEU A 520 1.54 -0.58 -11.55
C LEU A 520 2.10 0.59 -10.75
N VAL A 521 2.28 1.73 -11.41
CA VAL A 521 2.59 3.00 -10.75
C VAL A 521 1.32 3.53 -10.09
N VAL A 522 0.24 3.74 -10.82
CA VAL A 522 -1.01 4.28 -10.22
C VAL A 522 -1.51 3.45 -9.02
N ASN A 523 -1.43 2.12 -9.07
CA ASN A 523 -1.89 1.23 -7.99
C ASN A 523 -0.95 1.16 -6.78
N ARG A 524 0.32 1.56 -6.92
CA ARG A 524 1.32 1.52 -5.83
C ARG A 524 1.69 2.90 -5.30
N PHE A 525 1.28 3.97 -5.99
CA PHE A 525 1.72 5.35 -5.77
C PHE A 525 0.66 6.25 -5.14
N ASN A 526 -0.51 5.71 -4.79
CA ASN A 526 -1.59 6.47 -4.18
C ASN A 526 -1.63 6.30 -2.64
N ASP A 527 -0.48 6.19 -1.98
CA ASP A 527 -0.38 6.49 -0.53
C ASP A 527 -0.44 8.02 -0.42
N VAL A 528 -1.66 8.53 -0.23
CA VAL A 528 -1.94 9.97 -0.14
C VAL A 528 -1.56 10.48 1.26
N ASN A 529 -1.43 9.59 2.23
CA ASN A 529 -1.09 9.92 3.61
C ASN A 529 0.39 10.23 3.78
N GLN A 530 1.29 9.40 3.25
CA GLN A 530 2.70 9.40 3.66
C GLN A 530 2.92 9.01 5.13
N ASP A 531 2.07 8.15 5.68
CA ASP A 531 2.18 7.62 7.05
C ASP A 531 3.16 6.42 7.16
N GLY A 532 3.86 6.12 6.07
CA GLY A 532 4.80 5.00 5.99
C GLY A 532 4.09 3.66 5.82
N ARG A 533 2.82 3.66 5.40
CA ARG A 533 2.08 2.48 5.00
C ARG A 533 1.95 2.46 3.49
N ALA A 534 2.76 1.63 2.83
CA ALA A 534 2.56 1.30 1.42
C ALA A 534 1.40 0.30 1.30
N ASP A 535 0.20 0.69 1.71
CA ASP A 535 -0.98 -0.09 1.38
C ASP A 535 -1.53 0.32 0.01
N VAL A 536 -2.26 -0.60 -0.61
CA VAL A 536 -3.02 -0.32 -1.84
C VAL A 536 -4.30 0.47 -1.48
N TYR A 537 -4.48 0.80 -0.20
CA TYR A 537 -5.74 1.17 0.39
C TYR A 537 -5.57 2.07 1.61
N ASP A 538 -5.31 3.35 1.36
CA ASP A 538 -5.62 4.34 2.38
C ASP A 538 -7.13 4.35 2.53
N GLY A 539 -7.63 3.76 3.62
CA GLY A 539 -9.03 3.90 3.98
C GLY A 539 -9.35 5.34 4.34
N PHE A 540 -8.40 6.01 4.99
CA PHE A 540 -8.55 7.33 5.59
C PHE A 540 -7.37 8.22 5.23
N LEU A 541 -7.63 9.35 4.57
CA LEU A 541 -6.62 10.39 4.34
C LEU A 541 -6.49 11.28 5.59
N ASP A 542 -5.44 11.11 6.39
CA ASP A 542 -5.19 11.88 7.62
C ASP A 542 -4.35 13.13 7.32
N PHE A 543 -4.94 14.31 7.42
CA PHE A 543 -4.26 15.60 7.28
C PHE A 543 -3.53 16.05 8.55
N HIS A 544 -3.58 15.28 9.64
CA HIS A 544 -2.90 15.56 10.91
C HIS A 544 -1.81 14.53 11.20
N LEU A 545 -1.05 14.15 10.16
CA LEU A 545 0.21 13.45 10.37
C LEU A 545 1.22 14.37 11.07
N ALA A 546 1.97 13.81 12.00
CA ALA A 546 3.10 14.45 12.61
C ALA A 546 4.36 14.13 11.82
N GLU A 547 5.01 15.17 11.30
CA GLU A 547 6.34 15.05 10.71
C GLU A 547 7.35 14.78 11.83
N ILE A 548 7.82 13.54 11.90
CA ILE A 548 8.86 13.16 12.86
C ILE A 548 10.20 13.11 12.14
N ALA A 549 11.10 14.01 12.52
CA ALA A 549 12.47 14.07 12.02
C ALA A 549 13.35 12.95 12.61
N GLU A 550 14.43 12.63 11.92
CA GLU A 550 15.43 11.69 12.39
C GLU A 550 16.34 12.29 13.48
N ASP A 551 16.65 11.49 14.50
CA ASP A 551 17.64 11.75 15.53
C ASP A 551 18.59 10.55 15.61
N LEU A 552 19.70 10.67 14.88
CA LEU A 552 20.73 9.65 14.81
C LEU A 552 21.25 9.24 16.19
N HIS A 553 21.58 10.21 17.05
CA HIS A 553 22.24 9.94 18.34
C HIS A 553 21.34 9.19 19.31
N ALA A 554 20.02 9.35 19.17
CA ALA A 554 19.04 8.69 20.02
C ALA A 554 18.30 7.54 19.32
N SER A 555 18.85 6.99 18.23
CA SER A 555 18.14 6.01 17.39
C SER A 555 17.71 4.72 18.11
N LEU A 556 18.34 4.37 19.24
CA LEU A 556 17.94 3.23 20.10
C LEU A 556 17.25 3.64 21.40
N THR A 557 17.06 4.93 21.64
CA THR A 557 16.40 5.43 22.85
C THR A 557 14.90 5.59 22.58
N PRO A 558 14.02 4.78 23.20
CA PRO A 558 12.58 4.88 22.98
C PRO A 558 12.03 6.20 23.50
N ARG A 559 11.18 6.87 22.71
CA ARG A 559 10.50 8.14 23.04
C ARG A 559 9.03 8.05 22.66
N ASP A 560 8.15 8.73 23.37
CA ASP A 560 6.77 8.87 22.91
C ASP A 560 6.73 9.90 21.76
N PRO A 561 6.24 9.57 20.55
CA PRO A 561 6.12 10.53 19.46
C PRO A 561 5.04 11.60 19.72
N GLY A 562 4.23 11.46 20.77
CA GLY A 562 3.16 12.41 21.11
C GLY A 562 1.92 12.28 20.23
N VAL A 563 1.92 11.32 19.29
CA VAL A 563 0.81 11.01 18.38
C VAL A 563 0.56 9.51 18.29
N THR A 564 -0.59 9.12 17.76
CA THR A 564 -0.90 7.71 17.51
C THR A 564 0.01 7.13 16.43
N ALA A 565 0.18 5.80 16.40
CA ALA A 565 1.09 5.15 15.45
C ALA A 565 0.68 5.41 13.98
N THR A 566 -0.63 5.50 13.71
CA THR A 566 -1.18 5.83 12.39
C THR A 566 -0.97 7.30 11.97
N GLN A 567 -0.46 8.15 12.87
CA GLN A 567 -0.21 9.56 12.59
C GLN A 567 1.26 9.90 12.39
N VAL A 568 2.16 8.91 12.43
CA VAL A 568 3.59 9.16 12.22
C VAL A 568 3.86 9.33 10.73
N GLY A 569 4.35 10.51 10.33
CA GLY A 569 4.72 10.86 8.95
C GLY A 569 6.13 11.48 8.85
N GLY A 570 6.39 12.19 7.75
CA GLY A 570 7.67 12.88 7.51
C GLY A 570 8.85 11.93 7.29
N GLU A 571 10.06 12.34 7.72
CA GLU A 571 11.29 11.55 7.58
C GLU A 571 11.16 10.16 8.23
N ALA A 572 10.37 10.05 9.30
CA ALA A 572 10.12 8.77 9.94
C ALA A 572 9.51 7.74 8.97
N ALA A 573 8.41 8.13 8.31
CA ALA A 573 7.69 7.33 7.33
C ALA A 573 8.54 7.06 6.07
N GLU A 574 9.29 8.06 5.62
CA GLU A 574 10.27 7.90 4.53
C GLU A 574 11.32 6.85 4.85
N GLY A 575 11.88 6.88 6.07
CA GLY A 575 12.83 5.89 6.54
C GLY A 575 12.25 4.46 6.57
N LEU A 576 10.97 4.30 6.89
CA LEU A 576 10.30 3.00 6.87
C LEU A 576 10.03 2.51 5.45
N ASN A 577 9.55 3.39 4.57
CA ASN A 577 9.41 3.11 3.14
C ASN A 577 10.76 2.67 2.54
N TRP A 578 11.83 3.34 2.95
CA TRP A 578 13.17 3.00 2.52
C TRP A 578 13.66 1.67 3.10
N ALA A 579 13.33 1.34 4.36
CA ALA A 579 13.62 0.02 4.93
C ALA A 579 12.96 -1.11 4.12
N ALA A 580 11.68 -0.98 3.78
CA ALA A 580 10.98 -1.95 2.94
C ALA A 580 11.60 -2.06 1.55
N GLY A 581 11.97 -0.93 0.93
CA GLY A 581 12.67 -0.91 -0.35
C GLY A 581 14.02 -1.61 -0.31
N SER A 582 14.80 -1.37 0.75
CA SER A 582 16.11 -2.01 0.95
C SER A 582 15.98 -3.54 1.03
N LEU A 583 14.93 -4.05 1.70
CA LEU A 583 14.70 -5.49 1.78
C LEU A 583 14.37 -6.14 0.44
N ASN A 584 13.68 -5.44 -0.45
CA ASN A 584 13.49 -5.91 -1.82
C ASN A 584 14.82 -6.04 -2.56
N ARG A 585 15.78 -5.13 -2.33
CA ARG A 585 17.13 -5.23 -2.93
C ARG A 585 17.95 -6.35 -2.33
N VAL A 586 17.86 -6.56 -1.02
CA VAL A 586 18.48 -7.71 -0.34
C VAL A 586 17.96 -9.01 -0.94
N ALA A 587 16.64 -9.15 -1.10
CA ALA A 587 16.04 -10.36 -1.68
C ALA A 587 16.42 -10.56 -3.15
N GLN A 588 16.68 -9.48 -3.89
CA GLN A 588 17.08 -9.53 -5.30
C GLN A 588 18.55 -9.88 -5.48
N TYR A 589 19.45 -9.32 -4.67
CA TYR A 589 20.90 -9.36 -4.87
C TYR A 589 21.65 -10.09 -3.74
N SER A 590 21.05 -11.17 -3.26
CA SER A 590 21.69 -12.08 -2.31
C SER A 590 21.20 -13.50 -2.49
N ASP A 591 22.11 -14.41 -2.80
CA ASP A 591 21.83 -15.84 -2.88
C ASP A 591 21.35 -16.45 -1.54
N VAL A 592 21.55 -15.74 -0.43
CA VAL A 592 21.07 -16.08 0.92
C VAL A 592 19.54 -16.04 0.92
N TRP A 593 18.98 -15.06 0.23
CA TRP A 593 17.54 -14.80 0.16
C TRP A 593 16.86 -15.40 -1.05
N ALA A 594 17.62 -16.01 -1.97
CA ALA A 594 17.09 -16.64 -3.18
C ALA A 594 16.07 -17.77 -2.91
N GLY A 595 16.03 -18.31 -1.70
CA GLY A 595 15.04 -19.29 -1.28
C GLY A 595 13.68 -18.69 -0.87
N LEU A 596 13.55 -17.37 -0.76
CA LEU A 596 12.30 -16.71 -0.38
C LEU A 596 11.27 -16.84 -1.51
N PRO A 597 10.05 -17.35 -1.25
CA PRO A 597 9.00 -17.41 -2.25
C PRO A 597 8.65 -16.02 -2.77
N GLY A 598 8.52 -15.89 -4.08
CA GLY A 598 8.31 -14.59 -4.71
C GLY A 598 9.55 -13.70 -4.75
N GLY A 599 10.73 -14.18 -4.33
CA GLY A 599 12.01 -13.51 -4.51
C GLY A 599 12.56 -13.78 -5.91
N SER A 600 12.09 -13.04 -6.90
CA SER A 600 12.79 -12.86 -8.18
C SER A 600 12.97 -11.36 -8.44
N GLU A 601 13.82 -11.00 -9.39
CA GLU A 601 14.09 -9.62 -9.84
C GLU A 601 12.83 -8.78 -10.14
N LEU A 602 11.64 -9.39 -10.15
CA LEU A 602 10.38 -8.84 -10.68
C LEU A 602 9.25 -8.75 -9.67
N LEU A 603 9.49 -9.15 -8.42
CA LEU A 603 8.45 -9.38 -7.43
C LEU A 603 8.84 -8.76 -6.09
N TYR A 604 8.32 -7.56 -5.83
CA TYR A 604 8.55 -6.87 -4.57
C TYR A 604 7.74 -7.55 -3.45
N VAL A 605 8.43 -8.36 -2.65
CA VAL A 605 7.82 -9.03 -1.49
C VAL A 605 7.57 -8.02 -0.38
N PHE A 606 8.48 -7.07 -0.16
CA PHE A 606 8.43 -6.17 0.98
C PHE A 606 7.72 -4.86 0.65
N GLN A 607 6.88 -4.41 1.56
CA GLN A 607 6.26 -3.09 1.55
C GLN A 607 6.25 -2.54 2.96
N SER A 608 6.23 -1.23 3.11
CA SER A 608 6.08 -0.61 4.42
C SER A 608 4.64 -0.80 4.92
N GLY A 609 4.49 -1.12 6.20
CA GLY A 609 3.21 -1.42 6.82
C GLY A 609 2.74 -0.36 7.83
N GLY A 610 3.43 0.77 7.91
CA GLY A 610 3.22 1.80 8.93
C GLY A 610 3.85 1.47 10.28
N PHE A 611 3.51 2.28 11.27
CA PHE A 611 4.02 2.14 12.63
C PHE A 611 3.06 1.36 13.53
N PHE A 612 3.60 0.79 14.60
CA PHE A 612 2.83 0.18 15.68
C PHE A 612 3.32 0.68 17.03
N SER A 613 2.57 0.44 18.11
CA SER A 613 2.99 0.82 19.46
C SER A 613 2.67 -0.27 20.48
N PRO A 614 3.14 -0.19 21.73
CA PRO A 614 2.67 -1.08 22.78
C PRO A 614 1.15 -1.02 23.02
N ALA A 615 0.51 0.12 22.74
CA ALA A 615 -0.94 0.29 22.85
C ALA A 615 -1.71 -0.26 21.64
N GLU A 616 -1.03 -0.32 20.48
CA GLU A 616 -1.55 -0.82 19.21
C GLU A 616 -0.53 -1.82 18.62
N PRO A 617 -0.30 -2.97 19.27
CA PRO A 617 0.70 -3.93 18.82
C PRO A 617 0.21 -4.65 17.55
N PRO A 618 1.13 -5.17 16.71
CA PRO A 618 0.73 -6.02 15.58
C PRO A 618 0.08 -7.32 16.10
N CYS A 619 -1.25 -7.44 15.95
CA CYS A 619 -2.02 -8.58 16.48
C CYS A 619 -2.04 -9.80 15.54
N ASP A 620 -1.50 -9.67 14.33
CA ASP A 620 -1.66 -10.59 13.20
C ASP A 620 -0.33 -11.08 12.63
N VAL A 621 0.63 -11.28 13.53
CA VAL A 621 1.97 -11.78 13.23
C VAL A 621 2.16 -13.10 14.01
N PRO A 622 2.32 -14.25 13.33
CA PRO A 622 2.51 -15.51 14.03
C PRO A 622 3.77 -15.48 14.90
N LEU A 623 3.62 -15.86 16.17
CA LEU A 623 4.73 -16.10 17.09
C LEU A 623 5.10 -17.58 17.03
N VAL A 624 6.23 -17.90 16.41
CA VAL A 624 6.74 -19.27 16.32
C VAL A 624 8.08 -19.34 17.07
N GLY A 625 8.16 -20.20 18.09
CA GLY A 625 9.38 -20.39 18.87
C GLY A 625 9.48 -19.46 20.07
N LEU A 626 10.11 -18.30 19.91
CA LEU A 626 10.40 -17.37 21.02
C LEU A 626 9.17 -16.51 21.35
N GLN A 627 8.72 -16.53 22.61
CA GLN A 627 7.68 -15.58 23.07
C GLN A 627 8.33 -14.21 23.29
N GLN A 628 8.05 -13.27 22.39
CA GLN A 628 8.40 -11.86 22.53
C GLN A 628 7.13 -11.03 22.49
N ASP A 629 7.10 -9.94 23.25
CA ASP A 629 6.02 -8.97 23.17
C ASP A 629 6.19 -8.11 21.92
N LEU A 630 5.38 -8.38 20.89
CA LEU A 630 5.44 -7.68 19.61
C LEU A 630 5.28 -6.17 19.75
N GLY A 631 4.53 -5.69 20.74
CA GLY A 631 4.34 -4.25 20.99
C GLY A 631 5.61 -3.53 21.43
N PHE A 632 6.60 -4.28 21.94
CA PHE A 632 7.88 -3.74 22.40
C PHE A 632 9.05 -4.15 21.50
N LEU A 633 8.84 -4.85 20.40
CA LEU A 633 9.91 -5.03 19.42
C LEU A 633 10.16 -3.72 18.67
N PRO A 634 11.41 -3.43 18.24
CA PRO A 634 11.71 -2.23 17.46
C PRO A 634 11.16 -2.33 16.02
N ALA A 635 11.14 -3.52 15.43
CA ALA A 635 10.63 -3.79 14.10
C ALA A 635 9.86 -5.12 14.08
N VAL A 636 8.85 -5.20 13.22
CA VAL A 636 8.04 -6.40 13.01
C VAL A 636 7.70 -6.56 11.52
N CYS A 637 8.06 -7.69 10.94
CA CYS A 637 7.81 -8.05 9.55
C CYS A 637 6.70 -9.08 9.47
N ARG A 638 5.62 -8.74 8.76
CA ARG A 638 4.40 -9.54 8.70
C ARG A 638 4.26 -10.16 7.31
N TYR A 639 4.66 -11.43 7.20
CA TYR A 639 4.51 -12.21 5.97
C TYR A 639 3.05 -12.66 5.77
N GLN A 640 2.57 -12.54 4.53
CA GLN A 640 1.22 -12.85 4.11
C GLN A 640 1.25 -13.64 2.80
N LYS A 641 0.47 -14.71 2.72
CA LYS A 641 0.21 -15.40 1.45
C LYS A 641 -0.91 -14.67 0.73
N VAL A 642 -0.63 -14.15 -0.46
CA VAL A 642 -1.59 -13.35 -1.21
C VAL A 642 -1.96 -14.08 -2.49
N ALA A 643 -3.21 -14.53 -2.57
CA ALA A 643 -3.73 -15.17 -3.77
C ALA A 643 -3.90 -14.12 -4.87
N GLY A 644 -3.37 -14.37 -6.07
CA GLY A 644 -3.53 -13.49 -7.23
C GLY A 644 -2.43 -12.44 -7.41
N THR A 645 -1.45 -12.33 -6.50
CA THR A 645 -0.19 -11.63 -6.80
C THR A 645 0.78 -12.59 -7.49
N THR A 646 1.59 -12.07 -8.40
CA THR A 646 2.57 -12.87 -9.15
C THR A 646 3.63 -13.52 -8.24
N SER A 647 3.84 -12.99 -7.03
CA SER A 647 4.73 -13.53 -6.00
C SER A 647 4.11 -14.59 -5.10
N GLY A 648 2.78 -14.60 -4.94
CA GLY A 648 2.09 -15.43 -3.95
C GLY A 648 2.42 -15.12 -2.48
N LEU A 649 3.36 -14.20 -2.23
CA LEU A 649 3.88 -13.82 -0.92
C LEU A 649 4.13 -12.30 -0.86
N GLN A 650 3.75 -11.68 0.24
CA GLN A 650 3.99 -10.28 0.56
C GLN A 650 4.45 -10.18 2.02
N CYS A 651 5.20 -9.14 2.36
CA CYS A 651 5.67 -8.86 3.70
C CYS A 651 5.49 -7.37 4.01
N GLU A 652 4.68 -7.07 5.02
CA GLU A 652 4.59 -5.71 5.57
C GLU A 652 5.72 -5.49 6.58
N VAL A 653 6.45 -4.40 6.42
CA VAL A 653 7.58 -4.00 7.27
C VAL A 653 7.08 -2.91 8.20
N LEU A 654 7.01 -3.21 9.49
CA LEU A 654 6.44 -2.34 10.52
C LEU A 654 7.55 -1.89 11.46
N PHE A 655 7.41 -0.69 12.00
CA PHE A 655 8.35 -0.14 12.96
C PHE A 655 7.66 0.40 14.21
N ASN A 656 8.33 0.31 15.34
CA ASN A 656 7.77 0.81 16.59
C ASN A 656 7.72 2.34 16.55
N SER A 657 6.56 2.93 16.82
CA SER A 657 6.35 4.38 16.84
C SER A 657 7.21 5.06 17.90
N ARG A 658 7.66 4.34 18.93
CA ARG A 658 8.59 4.89 19.94
C ARG A 658 10.02 5.05 19.45
N LEU A 659 10.34 4.51 18.29
CA LEU A 659 11.61 4.67 17.59
C LEU A 659 11.38 5.31 16.21
N SER A 660 10.27 6.02 16.01
CA SER A 660 9.97 6.70 14.74
C SER A 660 11.08 7.68 14.33
N HIS A 661 11.71 8.34 15.29
CA HIS A 661 12.87 9.21 15.11
C HIS A 661 14.18 8.48 14.79
N ALA A 662 14.23 7.15 14.83
CA ALA A 662 15.47 6.44 14.54
C ALA A 662 15.96 6.71 13.11
N ALA A 663 17.28 6.81 12.95
CA ALA A 663 17.89 6.94 11.63
C ALA A 663 17.39 5.84 10.69
N LYS A 664 17.01 6.21 9.48
CA LYS A 664 16.57 5.31 8.42
C LYS A 664 17.53 4.15 8.15
N GLU A 665 18.85 4.37 8.24
CA GLU A 665 19.83 3.29 8.11
C GLU A 665 19.71 2.25 9.22
N LEU A 666 19.36 2.66 10.44
CA LEU A 666 19.13 1.71 11.53
C LEU A 666 17.80 0.99 11.35
N LYS A 667 16.74 1.70 10.94
CA LYS A 667 15.43 1.10 10.64
C LYS A 667 15.56 -0.09 9.68
N ARG A 668 16.26 0.08 8.56
CA ARG A 668 16.47 -1.01 7.58
C ARG A 668 17.24 -2.20 8.15
N LEU A 669 18.21 -1.99 9.04
CA LEU A 669 18.97 -3.07 9.67
C LEU A 669 18.09 -3.90 10.60
N LEU A 670 17.31 -3.23 11.46
CA LEU A 670 16.40 -3.91 12.39
C LEU A 670 15.26 -4.61 11.65
N CYS A 671 14.71 -3.99 10.61
CA CYS A 671 13.71 -4.61 9.73
C CYS A 671 14.29 -5.84 9.00
N ALA A 672 15.54 -5.77 8.51
CA ALA A 672 16.19 -6.91 7.84
C ALA A 672 16.42 -8.09 8.75
N ALA A 673 16.86 -7.84 9.98
CA ALA A 673 17.04 -8.88 10.96
C ALA A 673 15.71 -9.60 11.26
N ASP A 674 14.67 -8.82 11.50
CA ASP A 674 13.36 -9.34 11.82
C ASP A 674 12.72 -10.09 10.63
N ALA A 675 12.83 -9.55 9.41
CA ALA A 675 12.38 -10.18 8.17
C ALA A 675 13.05 -11.54 7.93
N LEU A 676 14.38 -11.63 8.12
CA LEU A 676 15.14 -12.85 7.89
C LEU A 676 14.74 -13.94 8.89
N TRP A 677 14.69 -13.57 10.17
CA TRP A 677 14.36 -14.52 11.22
C TRP A 677 12.94 -15.05 11.11
N ARG A 678 11.96 -14.18 10.84
CA ARG A 678 10.58 -14.63 10.63
C ARG A 678 10.46 -15.50 9.39
N ALA A 679 11.21 -15.24 8.31
CA ALA A 679 11.22 -16.13 7.16
C ALA A 679 11.74 -17.54 7.53
N PHE A 680 12.76 -17.65 8.39
CA PHE A 680 13.24 -18.94 8.90
C PHE A 680 12.25 -19.63 9.85
N ASP A 681 11.56 -18.88 10.72
CA ASP A 681 10.62 -19.44 11.70
C ASP A 681 9.34 -19.94 11.04
N LEU A 682 8.84 -19.18 10.06
CA LEU A 682 7.64 -19.52 9.29
C LEU A 682 7.92 -20.57 8.20
N GLY A 683 9.19 -20.94 8.00
CA GLY A 683 9.61 -21.92 7.00
C GLY A 683 9.52 -21.41 5.56
N TYR A 684 9.51 -20.09 5.36
CA TYR A 684 9.61 -19.49 4.03
C TYR A 684 11.02 -19.53 3.48
N MET A 685 12.05 -19.52 4.35
CA MET A 685 13.44 -19.68 3.93
C MET A 685 13.91 -21.12 4.15
N PRO A 686 14.50 -21.79 3.14
CA PRO A 686 15.00 -23.15 3.28
C PRO A 686 16.22 -23.22 4.23
N LYS A 687 16.20 -24.16 5.17
CA LYS A 687 17.29 -24.43 6.12
C LYS A 687 18.27 -25.46 5.54
N GLU A 688 18.88 -25.11 4.42
CA GLU A 688 19.76 -25.99 3.65
C GLU A 688 21.19 -25.44 3.52
N GLY A 689 22.13 -26.32 3.18
CA GLY A 689 23.53 -25.94 2.99
C GLY A 689 24.10 -25.20 4.22
N PRO A 690 24.79 -24.05 4.02
CA PRO A 690 25.32 -23.24 5.12
C PRO A 690 24.24 -22.74 6.09
N MET A 691 22.99 -22.57 5.66
CA MET A 691 21.87 -22.05 6.49
C MET A 691 21.18 -23.14 7.32
N LYS A 692 21.67 -24.39 7.27
CA LYS A 692 21.13 -25.50 8.07
C LYS A 692 21.33 -25.28 9.58
N THR A 693 22.40 -24.59 9.98
CA THR A 693 22.76 -24.36 11.38
C THR A 693 22.41 -22.93 11.82
N ARG A 694 22.20 -22.73 13.13
CA ARG A 694 21.99 -21.38 13.70
C ARG A 694 23.19 -20.47 13.48
N LEU A 695 24.41 -21.00 13.59
CA LEU A 695 25.65 -20.27 13.31
C LEU A 695 25.65 -19.73 11.87
N GLY A 696 25.28 -20.56 10.88
CA GLY A 696 25.17 -20.12 9.49
C GLY A 696 24.04 -19.12 9.24
N GLN A 697 22.90 -19.25 9.93
CA GLN A 697 21.81 -18.26 9.87
C GLN A 697 22.22 -16.91 10.47
N ARG A 698 22.99 -16.90 11.56
CA ARG A 698 23.56 -15.67 12.15
C ARG A 698 24.64 -15.04 11.26
N ALA A 699 25.45 -15.86 10.60
CA ALA A 699 26.40 -15.39 9.59
C ALA A 699 25.70 -14.75 8.39
N ALA A 700 24.62 -15.37 7.90
CA ALA A 700 23.75 -14.81 6.86
C ALA A 700 23.19 -13.43 7.27
N LEU A 701 22.74 -13.30 8.52
CA LEU A 701 22.30 -12.02 9.08
C LEU A 701 23.43 -10.98 9.04
N LEU A 702 24.60 -11.30 9.60
CA LEU A 702 25.74 -10.37 9.64
C LEU A 702 26.15 -9.87 8.25
N LEU A 703 26.21 -10.75 7.25
CA LEU A 703 26.52 -10.38 5.86
C LEU A 703 25.43 -9.48 5.26
N THR A 704 24.16 -9.77 5.53
CA THR A 704 23.03 -8.92 5.09
C THR A 704 23.15 -7.52 5.69
N LEU A 705 23.41 -7.41 7.00
CA LEU A 705 23.57 -6.14 7.69
C LEU A 705 24.79 -5.35 7.19
N ALA A 706 25.92 -6.03 6.98
CA ALA A 706 27.14 -5.41 6.46
C ALA A 706 26.94 -4.88 5.03
N GLY A 707 26.31 -5.68 4.16
CA GLY A 707 25.99 -5.25 2.79
C GLY A 707 24.98 -4.10 2.74
N LEU A 708 24.00 -4.07 3.65
CA LEU A 708 23.09 -2.92 3.77
C LEU A 708 23.84 -1.63 4.14
N LEU A 709 24.92 -1.72 4.90
CA LEU A 709 25.77 -0.58 5.25
C LEU A 709 26.79 -0.17 4.15
N GLU A 710 26.72 -0.76 2.96
CA GLU A 710 27.55 -0.36 1.82
C GLU A 710 26.99 0.88 1.11
N PHE A 711 27.29 2.06 1.65
CA PHE A 711 26.96 3.34 1.04
C PHE A 711 28.04 4.39 1.34
N PRO A 712 28.21 5.39 0.46
CA PRO A 712 29.27 6.38 0.61
C PRO A 712 28.95 7.37 1.74
N ALA A 713 29.45 7.06 2.94
CA ALA A 713 29.35 7.87 4.15
C ALA A 713 30.66 7.83 4.97
N ASP A 714 30.75 8.69 5.99
CA ASP A 714 31.86 8.68 6.95
C ASP A 714 31.96 7.32 7.66
N GLN A 715 33.17 6.80 7.83
CA GLN A 715 33.35 5.46 8.40
C GLN A 715 32.94 5.40 9.88
N ASN A 716 33.13 6.48 10.67
CA ASN A 716 32.69 6.49 12.06
C ASN A 716 31.16 6.46 12.17
N PHE A 717 30.48 7.11 11.22
CA PHE A 717 29.03 7.05 11.11
C PHE A 717 28.55 5.62 10.83
N VAL A 718 29.16 4.95 9.85
CA VAL A 718 28.80 3.57 9.50
C VAL A 718 29.10 2.60 10.65
N ASP A 719 30.25 2.73 11.30
CA ASP A 719 30.63 1.86 12.41
C ASP A 719 29.80 2.12 13.68
N GLY A 720 29.33 3.35 13.89
CA GLY A 720 28.33 3.69 14.92
C GLY A 720 26.99 3.00 14.68
N LEU A 721 26.46 3.05 13.46
CA LEU A 721 25.24 2.34 13.05
C LEU A 721 25.38 0.82 13.22
N TRP A 722 26.53 0.28 12.84
CA TRP A 722 26.85 -1.14 13.01
C TRP A 722 26.83 -1.54 14.48
N SER A 723 27.51 -0.79 15.35
CA SER A 723 27.56 -1.05 16.79
C SER A 723 26.16 -1.01 17.44
N MET A 724 25.35 -0.01 17.09
CA MET A 724 23.95 0.09 17.52
C MET A 724 23.12 -1.13 17.07
N ALA A 725 23.27 -1.56 15.81
CA ALA A 725 22.55 -2.73 15.30
C ALA A 725 22.96 -4.02 16.02
N LEU A 726 24.25 -4.24 16.29
CA LEU A 726 24.72 -5.41 17.03
C LEU A 726 24.13 -5.45 18.45
N GLU A 727 24.11 -4.31 19.15
CA GLU A 727 23.52 -4.19 20.48
C GLU A 727 22.02 -4.51 20.46
N ALA A 728 21.27 -3.87 19.56
CA ALA A 728 19.83 -4.04 19.43
C ALA A 728 19.43 -5.47 19.06
N LEU A 729 20.27 -6.19 18.32
CA LEU A 729 20.04 -7.57 17.85
C LEU A 729 20.70 -8.64 18.74
N ASN A 730 21.16 -8.27 19.93
CA ASN A 730 21.83 -9.16 20.87
C ASN A 730 23.01 -9.95 20.24
N LEU A 731 23.69 -9.36 19.26
CA LEU A 731 24.88 -9.94 18.64
C LEU A 731 26.13 -9.63 19.47
N PRO A 732 27.19 -10.44 19.39
CA PRO A 732 28.51 -10.05 19.90
C PRO A 732 29.05 -8.82 19.17
N ASP A 733 29.86 -8.03 19.86
CA ASP A 733 30.65 -6.98 19.25
C ASP A 733 31.66 -7.62 18.29
N ILE A 734 31.56 -7.31 17.00
CA ILE A 734 32.39 -7.84 15.92
C ILE A 734 32.69 -6.68 14.98
N SER A 735 33.94 -6.55 14.53
CA SER A 735 34.27 -5.53 13.53
C SER A 735 33.52 -5.75 12.21
N ARG A 736 32.83 -4.71 11.73
CA ARG A 736 32.17 -4.71 10.42
C ARG A 736 33.13 -5.09 9.29
N SER A 737 34.38 -4.63 9.35
CA SER A 737 35.41 -4.91 8.33
C SER A 737 35.71 -6.40 8.19
N VAL A 738 35.66 -7.17 9.29
CA VAL A 738 35.84 -8.63 9.26
C VAL A 738 34.69 -9.30 8.49
N VAL A 739 33.47 -8.84 8.73
CA VAL A 739 32.27 -9.36 8.05
C VAL A 739 32.27 -8.94 6.58
N ARG A 740 32.48 -7.66 6.29
CA ARG A 740 32.47 -7.10 4.93
C ARG A 740 33.55 -7.70 4.04
N ALA A 741 34.74 -8.03 4.57
CA ALA A 741 35.79 -8.69 3.81
C ALA A 741 35.40 -10.09 3.27
N CYS A 742 34.27 -10.65 3.73
CA CYS A 742 33.71 -11.88 3.21
C CYS A 742 32.73 -11.68 2.04
N ILE A 743 32.45 -10.44 1.64
CA ILE A 743 31.76 -10.09 0.40
C ILE A 743 32.83 -9.58 -0.58
N THR A 744 33.18 -10.39 -1.58
CA THR A 744 34.34 -10.16 -2.46
C THR A 744 33.92 -9.75 -3.87
N ASP A 745 34.89 -9.43 -4.73
CA ASP A 745 34.63 -9.17 -6.15
C ASP A 745 33.95 -10.36 -6.84
N GLU A 746 34.27 -11.59 -6.45
CA GLU A 746 33.58 -12.79 -6.94
C GLU A 746 32.07 -12.78 -6.58
N ASP A 747 31.72 -12.26 -5.40
CA ASP A 747 30.30 -12.10 -5.05
C ASP A 747 29.66 -10.99 -5.86
N HIS A 748 30.34 -9.86 -6.05
CA HIS A 748 29.84 -8.74 -6.85
C HIS A 748 29.65 -9.14 -8.32
N ASP A 749 30.57 -9.91 -8.90
CA ASP A 749 30.47 -10.45 -10.26
C ASP A 749 29.27 -11.39 -10.42
N ALA A 750 28.91 -12.09 -9.33
CA ALA A 750 27.69 -12.91 -9.24
C ALA A 750 26.45 -12.13 -8.80
N SER A 751 26.51 -10.80 -8.72
CA SER A 751 25.42 -9.91 -8.27
C SER A 751 24.96 -10.15 -6.81
N ASN A 752 25.85 -10.65 -5.95
CA ASN A 752 25.62 -10.87 -4.52
C ASN A 752 26.19 -9.73 -3.67
N TYR A 753 25.44 -8.63 -3.56
CA TYR A 753 25.86 -7.44 -2.82
C TYR A 753 25.54 -7.47 -1.32
N TYR A 754 24.56 -8.28 -0.90
CA TYR A 754 24.11 -8.35 0.50
C TYR A 754 24.48 -9.67 1.19
N GLY A 755 25.58 -10.28 0.73
CA GLY A 755 26.08 -11.55 1.24
C GLY A 755 25.73 -12.73 0.34
N SER A 756 26.56 -13.77 0.46
CA SER A 756 26.41 -15.00 -0.30
C SER A 756 26.59 -16.26 0.58
N LYS A 757 26.16 -17.42 0.10
CA LYS A 757 26.43 -18.73 0.71
C LYS A 757 27.94 -19.01 0.79
N ARG A 758 28.70 -18.54 -0.21
CA ARG A 758 30.17 -18.54 -0.22
C ARG A 758 30.72 -17.68 0.92
N GLY A 759 30.21 -16.46 1.06
CA GLY A 759 30.56 -15.54 2.14
C GLY A 759 30.26 -16.10 3.54
N ILE A 760 29.15 -16.82 3.73
CA ILE A 760 28.84 -17.50 5.01
C ILE A 760 29.96 -18.49 5.37
N MET A 761 30.39 -19.30 4.40
CA MET A 761 31.43 -20.31 4.60
C MET A 761 32.79 -19.66 4.89
N GLN A 762 33.09 -18.51 4.28
CA GLN A 762 34.29 -17.75 4.60
C GLN A 762 34.24 -17.14 6.01
N LEU A 763 33.06 -16.65 6.42
CA LEU A 763 32.88 -15.95 7.68
C LEU A 763 32.98 -16.87 8.89
N VAL A 764 32.26 -18.00 8.89
CA VAL A 764 32.17 -18.91 10.05
C VAL A 764 32.76 -20.30 9.82
N GLY A 765 33.25 -20.56 8.61
CA GLY A 765 33.83 -21.85 8.25
C GLY A 765 32.80 -22.89 7.82
N GLY A 766 33.30 -24.01 7.30
CA GLY A 766 32.51 -25.17 6.90
C GLY A 766 32.81 -26.39 7.75
N ALA A 767 32.11 -27.50 7.48
CA ALA A 767 32.38 -28.78 8.13
C ALA A 767 33.85 -29.25 7.97
N ALA A 768 34.49 -28.89 6.85
CA ALA A 768 35.89 -29.23 6.57
C ALA A 768 36.92 -28.25 7.16
N SER A 769 36.50 -27.03 7.53
CA SER A 769 37.38 -25.99 8.06
C SER A 769 36.57 -25.05 8.97
N PRO A 770 36.36 -25.43 10.25
CA PRO A 770 35.53 -24.68 11.19
C PRO A 770 36.23 -23.40 11.67
N GLY A 771 35.45 -22.37 12.02
CA GLY A 771 35.93 -21.14 12.64
C GLY A 771 35.94 -19.92 11.73
N GLY A 772 36.31 -20.10 10.46
CA GLY A 772 36.28 -19.03 9.44
C GLY A 772 37.06 -17.76 9.84
N ALA A 773 36.68 -16.63 9.24
CA ALA A 773 37.27 -15.32 9.54
C ALA A 773 36.97 -14.83 10.96
N VAL A 774 35.78 -15.10 11.50
CA VAL A 774 35.40 -14.61 12.84
C VAL A 774 36.21 -15.30 13.92
N ALA A 775 36.35 -16.64 13.94
CA ALA A 775 37.12 -17.29 14.99
C ALA A 775 38.60 -16.90 14.96
N LYS A 776 39.14 -16.53 13.79
CA LYS A 776 40.52 -16.03 13.66
C LYS A 776 40.67 -14.62 14.24
N ALA A 777 39.69 -13.75 14.02
CA ALA A 777 39.74 -12.36 14.46
C ALA A 777 39.31 -12.19 15.93
N ASP A 778 38.24 -12.87 16.33
CA ASP A 778 37.63 -12.83 17.67
C ASP A 778 36.98 -14.18 18.03
N PRO A 779 37.72 -15.07 18.73
CA PRO A 779 37.19 -16.36 19.18
C PRO A 779 35.99 -16.26 20.13
N VAL A 780 35.91 -15.20 20.96
CA VAL A 780 34.84 -15.04 21.96
C VAL A 780 33.53 -14.68 21.25
N ALA A 781 33.61 -13.78 20.27
CA ALA A 781 32.47 -13.47 19.42
C ALA A 781 31.99 -14.70 18.63
N PHE A 782 32.93 -15.51 18.11
CA PHE A 782 32.59 -16.77 17.44
C PHE A 782 31.84 -17.74 18.36
N GLU A 783 32.31 -17.94 19.60
CA GLU A 783 31.63 -18.80 20.59
C GLU A 783 30.21 -18.30 20.89
N ARG A 784 30.02 -16.99 21.04
CA ARG A 784 28.69 -16.40 21.23
C ARG A 784 27.78 -16.62 20.01
N LEU A 785 28.31 -16.47 18.80
CA LEU A 785 27.57 -16.78 17.56
C LEU A 785 27.25 -18.27 17.42
N ALA A 786 28.06 -19.17 17.97
CA ALA A 786 27.86 -20.61 17.92
C ALA A 786 26.93 -21.13 19.04
N SER A 787 26.60 -20.30 20.03
CA SER A 787 25.80 -20.69 21.19
C SER A 787 24.37 -21.17 20.87
N ASP A 788 23.81 -21.99 21.75
CA ASP A 788 22.43 -22.48 21.65
C ASP A 788 21.37 -21.46 22.08
N ASP A 789 21.76 -20.25 22.50
CA ASP A 789 20.84 -19.18 22.89
C ASP A 789 20.03 -18.69 21.68
N PRO A 790 18.71 -18.96 21.58
CA PRO A 790 17.91 -18.58 20.42
C PRO A 790 17.73 -17.06 20.26
N THR A 791 18.09 -16.26 21.26
CA THR A 791 17.96 -14.79 21.24
C THR A 791 19.11 -14.08 20.52
N VAL A 792 20.26 -14.75 20.31
CA VAL A 792 21.40 -14.13 19.60
C VAL A 792 21.05 -13.90 18.13
N GLY A 793 21.10 -12.64 17.70
CA GLY A 793 20.68 -12.18 16.38
C GLY A 793 19.24 -11.65 16.34
N ARG A 794 18.45 -11.83 17.41
CA ARG A 794 17.07 -11.35 17.51
C ARG A 794 17.03 -9.98 18.16
N ALA A 795 16.08 -9.15 17.73
CA ALA A 795 15.87 -7.84 18.34
C ALA A 795 15.49 -7.98 19.82
N ARG A 796 16.12 -7.16 20.67
CA ARG A 796 15.74 -6.96 22.07
C ARG A 796 14.45 -6.15 22.14
N GLU A 797 13.62 -6.44 23.14
CA GLU A 797 12.48 -5.57 23.46
C GLU A 797 13.01 -4.19 23.87
N ILE A 798 12.38 -3.14 23.34
CA ILE A 798 12.66 -1.77 23.76
C ILE A 798 12.31 -1.61 25.24
N ALA A 799 13.09 -0.81 25.95
CA ALA A 799 12.86 -0.58 27.36
C ALA A 799 11.42 -0.12 27.61
N ARG A 800 10.75 -0.78 28.56
CA ARG A 800 9.43 -0.39 29.08
C ARG A 800 9.62 0.88 29.92
N GLY A 801 9.97 2.00 29.28
CA GLY A 801 10.02 3.31 29.93
C GLY A 801 8.70 3.58 30.64
N SER A 802 8.77 4.17 31.84
CA SER A 802 7.68 4.37 32.81
C SER A 802 6.33 4.66 32.14
N VAL A 803 5.48 3.64 32.08
CA VAL A 803 4.11 3.70 31.51
C VAL A 803 3.13 4.42 32.46
N ASP A 804 3.60 4.88 33.62
CA ASP A 804 2.80 5.57 34.63
C ASP A 804 3.26 7.02 34.81
N LYS A 805 2.82 7.93 33.93
CA LYS A 805 2.44 9.30 34.31
C LYS A 805 1.33 9.82 33.42
#